data_AF-A0AAE6ZT93-F1
#
_entry.id   AF-A0AAE6ZT93-F1
#
_cell.length_a   1.000
_cell.length_b   1.000
_cell.length_c   1.000
_cell.angle_alpha   90.00
_cell.angle_beta   90.00
_cell.angle_gamma   90.00
#
_symmetry.space_group_name_H-M   'P 1'
#
loop_
_entity.id
_entity.type
_entity.pdbx_description
1 polymer ?
#
loop_
_entity_poly.entity_id
_entity_poly.type
_entity_poly.pdbx_seq_one_letter_code
_entity_poly.pdbx_strand_id
1 'polypeptide(L)'
;MNTQSASRILAGLAFALLAPLAVAAQVDQAAIIASKQDGSQWLSHGRTYDEQRFSPLDQITAKNADKLGLAWSLDLDNHRGLEATPLFADGVLYTSLSWSRAMAVDARTGKTLWTFDPQIAREKARDACCDAVNRGVALWNGKVFIGTLDGRLIALDAKTGKEVWSQQTTDNSKPYTITGAPRVVKGKVIIGNGGAEYGVRGYFSAYDAETGKMAWRFYTVPGDPNQPYEHPELAEAAKTWKGDEYWKLGGGGTVWDGMAYDPELDLLYIGTGNGSPWNRELRSPGGGDNLYLSSILALNPDTGRLAWHYQVTPGDSWDFTATQQITLATLEIGGKPRKVLMQAPKNGFFYVIDRQTGELLSAEKFGKVTWAEKIDLATGKPVEAPGVRYEKEPIVMWPSPFGAHGWHSMSFNPQTGLVYIPYQEIPGVYRNEGKDFIKRKGFNTGAGFSDATEIPREAVSGALLAWDPVKQKESWRVPYDHYWNGGTLSTAGNLVFQGTANGNFVAYSADKGKKLWSFGAQTGIVAAPITYSLDGEQYIAVMAGWGGVAPLIGGDAAVAPGAGNLSRLLVFKLDGKASLPPLPEKAVVAVNRTPTPVDAPAADIAAGQQLYGAYCSVCHGVGAQSGGLIPDLRKSDESRRHLFQQIVLDGVLRPLGMPSFKDSLEPADVEKIKHYIMSQEYAAYLKAQQPVAAKATP
;
A
#
# COMPACT_ATOMS: atom_id res chain seq x y z
N MET A 1 -5.01 -12.23 -88.71
CA MET A 1 -5.44 -13.33 -87.81
C MET A 1 -4.24 -13.69 -86.95
N ASN A 2 -4.24 -13.23 -85.69
CA ASN A 2 -4.42 -14.07 -84.49
C ASN A 2 -3.15 -14.87 -84.17
N THR A 3 -2.52 -14.88 -82.99
CA THR A 3 -2.66 -14.21 -81.68
C THR A 3 -1.58 -14.87 -80.79
N GLN A 4 -1.04 -14.13 -79.81
CA GLN A 4 -0.59 -14.63 -78.48
C GLN A 4 0.70 -15.49 -78.42
N SER A 5 1.61 -15.40 -77.44
CA SER A 5 1.73 -14.63 -76.20
C SER A 5 3.20 -14.69 -75.76
N ALA A 6 3.79 -13.56 -75.36
CA ALA A 6 5.12 -13.51 -74.76
C ALA A 6 5.02 -13.49 -73.24
N SER A 7 5.51 -14.52 -72.56
CA SER A 7 5.67 -14.54 -71.09
C SER A 7 7.00 -13.90 -70.71
N ARG A 8 6.94 -12.70 -70.13
CA ARG A 8 8.05 -12.06 -69.41
C ARG A 8 8.07 -12.58 -67.98
N ILE A 9 9.16 -13.22 -67.58
CA ILE A 9 9.45 -13.55 -66.18
C ILE A 9 9.97 -12.26 -65.51
N LEU A 10 9.15 -11.65 -64.65
CA LEU A 10 9.61 -10.63 -63.71
C LEU A 10 10.25 -11.32 -62.50
N ALA A 11 11.54 -11.08 -62.27
CA ALA A 11 12.20 -11.36 -61.01
C ALA A 11 11.76 -10.32 -59.98
N GLY A 12 10.80 -10.67 -59.13
CA GLY A 12 10.45 -9.89 -57.95
C GLY A 12 11.45 -10.14 -56.83
N LEU A 13 12.26 -9.12 -56.50
CA LEU A 13 13.00 -9.08 -55.23
C LEU A 13 11.99 -8.97 -54.09
N ALA A 14 11.75 -10.08 -53.40
CA ALA A 14 11.05 -10.09 -52.11
C ALA A 14 11.99 -9.50 -51.04
N PHE A 15 11.81 -8.21 -50.73
CA PHE A 15 12.30 -7.66 -49.47
C PHE A 15 11.49 -8.31 -48.34
N ALA A 16 12.05 -9.36 -47.74
CA ALA A 16 11.54 -9.87 -46.48
C ALA A 16 11.74 -8.77 -45.42
N LEU A 17 10.65 -8.11 -45.04
CA LEU A 17 10.57 -7.30 -43.83
C LEU A 17 10.87 -8.21 -42.63
N LEU A 18 12.14 -8.27 -42.24
CA LEU A 18 12.55 -8.72 -40.91
C LEU A 18 11.93 -7.74 -39.91
N ALA A 19 10.77 -8.11 -39.36
CA ALA A 19 10.28 -7.45 -38.16
C ALA A 19 11.39 -7.55 -37.10
N PRO A 20 11.79 -6.44 -36.45
CA PRO A 20 12.78 -6.52 -35.40
C PRO A 20 12.23 -7.46 -34.32
N LEU A 21 12.93 -8.58 -34.11
CA LEU A 21 12.68 -9.44 -32.96
C LEU A 21 12.82 -8.54 -31.73
N ALA A 22 11.71 -8.26 -31.05
CA ALA A 22 11.72 -7.57 -29.78
C ALA A 22 12.57 -8.40 -28.81
N VAL A 23 13.82 -7.99 -28.61
CA VAL A 23 14.67 -8.47 -27.54
C VAL A 23 14.09 -7.83 -26.27
N ALA A 24 13.78 -8.64 -25.26
CA ALA A 24 13.32 -8.07 -24.00
C ALA A 24 14.49 -7.33 -23.37
N ALA A 25 14.23 -6.16 -22.79
CA ALA A 25 15.22 -5.37 -22.07
C ALA A 25 16.02 -6.25 -21.12
N GLN A 26 17.34 -6.23 -21.27
CA GLN A 26 18.24 -6.82 -20.28
C GLN A 26 18.30 -5.87 -19.08
N VAL A 27 17.31 -5.99 -18.19
CA VAL A 27 17.32 -5.27 -16.91
C VAL A 27 18.27 -6.00 -15.96
N ASP A 28 19.41 -5.40 -15.69
CA ASP A 28 20.36 -5.87 -14.70
C ASP A 28 20.76 -4.72 -13.74
N GLN A 29 21.77 -4.95 -12.90
CA GLN A 29 22.22 -3.94 -11.95
C GLN A 29 22.74 -2.68 -12.65
N ALA A 30 23.49 -2.85 -13.74
CA ALA A 30 24.08 -1.73 -14.46
C ALA A 30 22.99 -0.89 -15.12
N ALA A 31 21.96 -1.54 -15.69
CA ALA A 31 20.81 -0.85 -16.26
C ALA A 31 20.04 -0.02 -15.21
N ILE A 32 19.78 -0.58 -14.02
CA ILE A 32 19.09 0.15 -12.94
C ILE A 32 19.95 1.30 -12.38
N ILE A 33 21.28 1.14 -12.32
CA ILE A 33 22.18 2.24 -11.92
C ILE A 33 22.20 3.35 -12.97
N ALA A 34 22.28 2.98 -14.26
CA ALA A 34 22.27 3.91 -15.39
C ALA A 34 20.94 4.69 -15.49
N SER A 35 19.82 4.05 -15.10
CA SER A 35 18.51 4.69 -15.08
C SER A 35 18.42 5.88 -14.14
N LYS A 36 19.42 6.14 -13.28
CA LYS A 36 19.48 7.39 -12.50
C LYS A 36 19.58 8.62 -13.40
N GLN A 37 20.42 8.55 -14.44
CA GLN A 37 20.64 9.61 -15.41
C GLN A 37 19.71 9.49 -16.62
N ASP A 38 19.42 8.26 -17.05
CA ASP A 38 18.48 8.01 -18.14
C ASP A 38 17.03 7.96 -17.62
N GLY A 39 16.24 8.97 -17.99
CA GLY A 39 14.82 9.03 -17.65
C GLY A 39 13.90 8.25 -18.58
N SER A 40 14.43 7.65 -19.65
CA SER A 40 13.60 6.99 -20.67
C SER A 40 12.87 5.76 -20.13
N GLN A 41 13.45 5.08 -19.14
CA GLN A 41 12.92 3.86 -18.54
C GLN A 41 12.59 3.99 -17.06
N TRP A 42 11.70 3.12 -16.58
CA TRP A 42 11.34 2.97 -15.16
C TRP A 42 11.49 1.51 -14.75
N LEU A 43 12.71 1.15 -14.32
CA LEU A 43 13.16 -0.25 -14.23
C LEU A 43 12.97 -0.91 -12.87
N SER A 44 12.78 -0.12 -11.82
CA SER A 44 12.56 -0.58 -10.44
C SER A 44 11.34 0.11 -9.85
N HIS A 45 10.79 -0.42 -8.75
CA HIS A 45 9.58 0.10 -8.13
C HIS A 45 9.65 1.62 -7.87
N GLY A 46 10.70 2.11 -7.21
CA GLY A 46 10.95 3.55 -7.02
C GLY A 46 11.75 4.22 -8.14
N ARG A 47 11.69 3.70 -9.37
CA ARG A 47 12.53 4.00 -10.55
C ARG A 47 13.97 3.52 -10.43
N THR A 48 14.65 3.98 -9.38
CA THR A 48 16.08 3.75 -9.10
C THR A 48 16.24 3.06 -7.74
N TYR A 49 17.43 2.54 -7.43
CA TYR A 49 17.70 1.88 -6.14
C TYR A 49 17.59 2.80 -4.92
N ASP A 50 17.80 4.10 -5.12
CA ASP A 50 17.61 5.15 -4.12
C ASP A 50 16.15 5.57 -3.94
N GLU A 51 15.22 4.99 -4.71
CA GLU A 51 13.77 5.10 -4.52
C GLU A 51 13.29 6.56 -4.42
N GLN A 52 13.92 7.46 -5.19
CA GLN A 52 13.57 8.88 -5.18
C GLN A 52 12.26 9.16 -5.89
N ARG A 53 11.82 8.30 -6.82
CA ARG A 53 10.66 8.53 -7.69
C ARG A 53 10.72 9.91 -8.39
N PHE A 54 11.93 10.36 -8.64
CA PHE A 54 12.25 11.50 -9.48
C PHE A 54 12.42 11.02 -10.91
N SER A 55 12.06 11.79 -11.93
CA SER A 55 12.48 11.55 -13.32
C SER A 55 13.20 12.77 -13.90
N PRO A 56 14.34 12.59 -14.60
CA PRO A 56 15.06 13.67 -15.25
C PRO A 56 14.39 14.11 -16.55
N LEU A 57 13.32 13.43 -16.99
CA LEU A 57 12.55 13.86 -18.16
C LEU A 57 11.87 15.21 -17.89
N ASP A 58 11.98 16.12 -18.85
CA ASP A 58 11.52 17.50 -18.78
C ASP A 58 10.85 17.98 -20.08
N GLN A 59 10.34 17.07 -20.92
CA GLN A 59 9.51 17.48 -22.06
C GLN A 59 8.16 18.04 -21.57
N ILE A 60 7.60 17.44 -20.52
CA ILE A 60 6.47 17.94 -19.76
C ILE A 60 7.01 18.73 -18.56
N THR A 61 6.66 20.00 -18.50
CA THR A 61 7.15 20.98 -17.52
C THR A 61 6.02 21.83 -16.96
N ALA A 62 6.32 22.60 -15.92
CA ALA A 62 5.40 23.61 -15.39
C ALA A 62 4.94 24.66 -16.43
N LYS A 63 5.65 24.81 -17.56
CA LYS A 63 5.31 25.78 -18.62
C LYS A 63 4.29 25.25 -19.64
N ASN A 64 4.11 23.94 -19.74
CA ASN A 64 3.25 23.30 -20.74
C ASN A 64 2.37 22.17 -20.16
N ALA A 65 2.36 21.96 -18.84
CA ALA A 65 1.54 20.95 -18.18
C ALA A 65 0.03 21.15 -18.43
N ASP A 66 -0.41 22.39 -18.69
CA ASP A 66 -1.78 22.72 -19.10
C ASP A 66 -2.20 22.05 -20.41
N LYS A 67 -1.24 21.63 -21.24
CA LYS A 67 -1.47 20.89 -22.49
C LYS A 67 -1.52 19.37 -22.31
N LEU A 68 -1.40 18.85 -21.09
CA LEU A 68 -1.53 17.42 -20.86
C LEU A 68 -2.94 16.95 -21.22
N GLY A 69 -3.00 15.81 -21.90
CA GLY A 69 -4.24 15.14 -22.22
C GLY A 69 -4.07 13.63 -22.19
N LEU A 70 -5.19 12.91 -22.11
CA LEU A 70 -5.18 11.45 -22.14
C LEU A 70 -4.66 10.99 -23.52
N ALA A 71 -3.61 10.18 -23.51
CA ALA A 71 -3.08 9.54 -24.71
C ALA A 71 -3.92 8.29 -25.05
N TRP A 72 -4.12 7.44 -24.04
CA TRP A 72 -4.95 6.24 -24.10
C TRP A 72 -5.27 5.77 -22.67
N SER A 73 -6.26 4.89 -22.56
CA SER A 73 -6.62 4.21 -21.31
C SER A 73 -6.93 2.75 -21.57
N LEU A 74 -6.71 1.90 -20.58
CA LEU A 74 -7.08 0.49 -20.60
C LEU A 74 -8.03 0.20 -19.43
N ASP A 75 -9.24 -0.25 -19.74
CA ASP A 75 -10.19 -0.76 -18.74
C ASP A 75 -9.71 -2.11 -18.23
N LEU A 76 -9.73 -2.28 -16.91
CA LEU A 76 -9.19 -3.46 -16.23
C LEU A 76 -10.34 -4.23 -15.59
N ASP A 77 -10.39 -5.54 -15.82
CA ASP A 77 -11.31 -6.45 -15.12
C ASP A 77 -10.89 -6.58 -13.65
N ASN A 78 -11.19 -5.55 -12.87
CA ASN A 78 -10.74 -5.38 -11.50
C ASN A 78 -11.74 -4.50 -10.73
N HIS A 79 -12.08 -4.92 -9.52
CA HIS A 79 -13.09 -4.28 -8.69
C HIS A 79 -12.61 -4.01 -7.26
N ARG A 80 -11.28 -4.04 -7.05
CA ARG A 80 -10.60 -3.87 -5.75
C ARG A 80 -9.43 -2.88 -5.92
N GLY A 81 -8.71 -2.55 -4.86
CA GLY A 81 -7.65 -1.54 -4.92
C GLY A 81 -6.55 -1.83 -5.93
N LEU A 82 -6.14 -0.80 -6.66
CA LEU A 82 -4.94 -0.82 -7.51
C LEU A 82 -3.85 0.04 -6.85
N GLU A 83 -2.85 -0.62 -6.27
CA GLU A 83 -1.72 0.02 -5.58
C GLU A 83 -0.43 -0.01 -6.41
N ALA A 84 -0.46 -0.64 -7.59
CA ALA A 84 0.73 -0.92 -8.38
C ALA A 84 1.39 0.33 -8.95
N THR A 85 2.71 0.45 -8.76
CA THR A 85 3.55 1.30 -9.59
C THR A 85 3.93 0.52 -10.85
N PRO A 86 3.49 0.92 -12.07
CA PRO A 86 3.94 0.25 -13.29
C PRO A 86 5.45 0.38 -13.47
N LEU A 87 6.07 -0.59 -14.15
CA LEU A 87 7.44 -0.50 -14.64
C LEU A 87 7.41 -0.36 -16.16
N PHE A 88 8.33 0.41 -16.72
CA PHE A 88 8.46 0.58 -18.16
C PHE A 88 9.86 0.17 -18.62
N ALA A 89 9.93 -0.82 -19.51
CA ALA A 89 11.16 -1.27 -20.13
C ALA A 89 10.92 -1.64 -21.60
N ASP A 90 11.76 -1.10 -22.49
CA ASP A 90 11.76 -1.35 -23.94
C ASP A 90 10.37 -1.34 -24.60
N GLY A 91 9.58 -0.29 -24.33
CA GLY A 91 8.26 -0.12 -24.94
C GLY A 91 7.13 -0.89 -24.29
N VAL A 92 7.40 -1.64 -23.20
CA VAL A 92 6.41 -2.44 -22.48
C VAL A 92 6.19 -1.90 -21.07
N LEU A 93 4.93 -1.74 -20.69
CA LEU A 93 4.50 -1.50 -19.33
C LEU A 93 4.21 -2.83 -18.63
N TYR A 94 4.86 -3.07 -17.50
CA TYR A 94 4.59 -4.19 -16.60
C TYR A 94 3.90 -3.68 -15.34
N THR A 95 2.75 -4.24 -14.99
CA THR A 95 2.01 -3.82 -13.80
C THR A 95 1.28 -5.00 -13.17
N SER A 96 0.67 -4.77 -12.02
CA SER A 96 -0.18 -5.74 -11.33
C SER A 96 -1.55 -5.18 -11.01
N LEU A 97 -2.49 -6.10 -10.78
CA LEU A 97 -3.87 -5.83 -10.39
C LEU A 97 -4.14 -6.43 -9.01
N SER A 98 -5.36 -6.25 -8.51
CA SER A 98 -5.81 -6.95 -7.32
C SER A 98 -5.75 -8.47 -7.52
N TRP A 99 -5.65 -9.20 -6.41
CA TRP A 99 -5.43 -10.66 -6.36
C TRP A 99 -4.08 -11.10 -6.96
N SER A 100 -3.09 -10.21 -6.95
CA SER A 100 -1.72 -10.51 -7.40
C SER A 100 -1.63 -10.97 -8.85
N ARG A 101 -2.56 -10.50 -9.69
CA ARG A 101 -2.50 -10.71 -11.14
C ARG A 101 -1.46 -9.77 -11.73
N ALA A 102 -0.72 -10.22 -12.73
CA ALA A 102 0.26 -9.41 -13.45
C ALA A 102 -0.16 -9.24 -14.91
N MET A 103 0.30 -8.17 -15.55
CA MET A 103 0.10 -7.98 -16.99
C MET A 103 1.24 -7.19 -17.61
N ALA A 104 1.47 -7.44 -18.89
CA ALA A 104 2.28 -6.61 -19.76
C ALA A 104 1.41 -5.93 -20.81
N VAL A 105 1.69 -4.65 -21.07
CA VAL A 105 0.95 -3.80 -22.01
C VAL A 105 1.95 -3.13 -22.94
N ASP A 106 1.71 -3.20 -24.24
CA ASP A 106 2.45 -2.43 -25.23
C ASP A 106 2.15 -0.93 -25.01
N ALA A 107 3.17 -0.15 -24.66
CA ALA A 107 3.00 1.24 -24.26
C ALA A 107 2.62 2.17 -25.43
N ARG A 108 2.84 1.73 -26.67
CA ARG A 108 2.52 2.47 -27.90
C ARG A 108 1.04 2.37 -28.23
N THR A 109 0.49 1.17 -28.08
CA THR A 109 -0.85 0.82 -28.56
C THR A 109 -1.87 0.65 -27.44
N GLY A 110 -1.42 0.53 -26.19
CA GLY A 110 -2.27 0.19 -25.05
C GLY A 110 -2.78 -1.26 -25.07
N LYS A 111 -2.30 -2.09 -25.99
CA LYS A 111 -2.73 -3.49 -26.11
C LYS A 111 -2.07 -4.35 -25.03
N THR A 112 -2.87 -5.17 -24.38
CA THR A 112 -2.35 -6.22 -23.49
C THR A 112 -1.56 -7.25 -24.30
N LEU A 113 -0.30 -7.46 -23.92
CA LEU A 113 0.58 -8.47 -24.51
C LEU A 113 0.34 -9.84 -23.87
N TRP A 114 0.27 -9.87 -22.54
CA TRP A 114 -0.09 -11.05 -21.77
C TRP A 114 -0.68 -10.64 -20.42
N THR A 115 -1.43 -11.56 -19.83
CA THR A 115 -1.87 -11.51 -18.43
C THR A 115 -1.45 -12.79 -17.72
N PHE A 116 -1.25 -12.69 -16.41
CA PHE A 116 -0.95 -13.80 -15.52
C PHE A 116 -1.87 -13.71 -14.30
N ASP A 117 -2.58 -14.79 -14.00
CA ASP A 117 -3.40 -14.90 -12.79
C ASP A 117 -2.89 -16.09 -11.95
N PRO A 118 -2.32 -15.83 -10.76
CA PRO A 118 -1.81 -16.90 -9.89
C PRO A 118 -2.93 -17.74 -9.24
N GLN A 119 -4.21 -17.47 -9.52
CA GLN A 119 -5.37 -18.22 -9.03
C GLN A 119 -5.52 -18.20 -7.51
N ILE A 120 -5.39 -17.01 -6.90
CA ILE A 120 -5.57 -16.85 -5.45
C ILE A 120 -6.98 -17.26 -5.03
N ALA A 121 -7.09 -18.20 -4.10
CA ALA A 121 -8.36 -18.54 -3.47
C ALA A 121 -8.99 -17.28 -2.84
N ARG A 122 -10.22 -16.95 -3.22
CA ARG A 122 -10.81 -15.66 -2.83
C ARG A 122 -11.06 -15.56 -1.32
N GLU A 123 -11.25 -16.68 -0.62
CA GLU A 123 -11.30 -16.69 0.86
C GLU A 123 -9.99 -16.22 1.53
N LYS A 124 -8.85 -16.20 0.82
CA LYS A 124 -7.59 -15.67 1.36
C LYS A 124 -7.71 -14.20 1.77
N ALA A 125 -8.71 -13.47 1.26
CA ALA A 125 -9.02 -12.12 1.73
C ALA A 125 -9.33 -12.05 3.24
N ARG A 126 -9.73 -13.16 3.89
CA ARG A 126 -9.88 -13.23 5.35
C ARG A 126 -8.55 -12.93 6.08
N ASP A 127 -7.43 -13.34 5.49
CA ASP A 127 -6.08 -13.15 6.02
C ASP A 127 -5.38 -11.90 5.46
N ALA A 128 -6.06 -11.12 4.60
CA ALA A 128 -5.54 -9.90 4.02
C ALA A 128 -6.15 -8.68 4.73
N CYS A 129 -5.38 -8.05 5.62
CA CYS A 129 -5.85 -6.95 6.47
C CYS A 129 -6.45 -5.77 5.69
N CYS A 130 -5.96 -5.58 4.47
CA CYS A 130 -5.84 -4.26 3.90
C CYS A 130 -6.16 -4.25 2.40
N ASP A 131 -7.18 -5.03 2.00
CA ASP A 131 -7.57 -5.26 0.61
C ASP A 131 -6.71 -6.31 -0.12
N ALA A 132 -7.23 -6.87 -1.21
CA ALA A 132 -6.56 -7.88 -2.04
C ALA A 132 -5.59 -7.20 -3.03
N VAL A 133 -4.69 -6.36 -2.51
CA VAL A 133 -3.86 -5.43 -3.28
C VAL A 133 -2.50 -6.03 -3.67
N ASN A 134 -1.84 -5.37 -4.62
CA ASN A 134 -0.45 -5.60 -4.96
C ASN A 134 0.21 -4.28 -5.41
N ARG A 135 1.44 -4.00 -4.94
CA ARG A 135 2.15 -2.73 -5.18
C ARG A 135 3.03 -2.72 -6.42
N GLY A 136 3.13 -3.84 -7.14
CA GLY A 136 3.82 -3.92 -8.41
C GLY A 136 4.74 -5.14 -8.51
N VAL A 137 5.49 -5.16 -9.60
CA VAL A 137 6.43 -6.23 -9.95
C VAL A 137 7.87 -5.73 -9.90
N ALA A 138 8.84 -6.61 -10.06
CA ALA A 138 10.23 -6.26 -10.36
C ALA A 138 10.67 -6.85 -11.70
N LEU A 139 11.71 -6.27 -12.30
CA LEU A 139 12.31 -6.75 -13.55
C LEU A 139 13.76 -7.17 -13.33
N TRP A 140 14.16 -8.30 -13.90
CA TRP A 140 15.56 -8.72 -13.97
C TRP A 140 15.78 -9.77 -15.06
N ASN A 141 16.81 -9.61 -15.90
CA ASN A 141 17.25 -10.59 -16.92
C ASN A 141 16.09 -11.27 -17.68
N GLY A 142 15.21 -10.46 -18.27
CA GLY A 142 14.08 -10.96 -19.05
C GLY A 142 12.96 -11.62 -18.23
N LYS A 143 12.93 -11.43 -16.91
CA LYS A 143 11.89 -11.95 -16.01
C LYS A 143 11.16 -10.84 -15.29
N VAL A 144 9.90 -11.12 -14.94
CA VAL A 144 9.03 -10.32 -14.09
C VAL A 144 8.79 -11.06 -12.79
N PHE A 145 9.03 -10.43 -11.64
CA PHE A 145 8.84 -11.03 -10.32
C PHE A 145 7.64 -10.43 -9.61
N ILE A 146 6.79 -11.28 -9.04
CA ILE A 146 5.60 -10.86 -8.30
C ILE A 146 5.45 -11.67 -7.01
N GLY A 147 5.16 -10.96 -5.92
CA GLY A 147 4.71 -11.56 -4.66
C GLY A 147 3.20 -11.70 -4.62
N THR A 148 2.68 -12.84 -4.17
CA THR A 148 1.25 -13.14 -4.19
C THR A 148 0.59 -13.08 -2.82
N LEU A 149 -0.71 -12.80 -2.80
CA LEU A 149 -1.50 -12.68 -1.57
C LEU A 149 -1.49 -13.97 -0.72
N ASP A 150 -1.27 -15.14 -1.33
CA ASP A 150 -1.11 -16.42 -0.64
C ASP A 150 0.35 -16.78 -0.30
N GLY A 151 1.28 -15.84 -0.42
CA GLY A 151 2.64 -15.99 0.09
C GLY A 151 3.66 -16.56 -0.87
N ARG A 152 3.33 -16.71 -2.16
CA ARG A 152 4.29 -17.14 -3.18
C ARG A 152 5.11 -15.97 -3.70
N LEU A 153 6.35 -16.25 -4.07
CA LEU A 153 7.15 -15.41 -4.96
C LEU A 153 7.26 -16.13 -6.30
N ILE A 154 6.89 -15.46 -7.38
CA ILE A 154 6.80 -16.07 -8.71
C ILE A 154 7.65 -15.26 -9.69
N ALA A 155 8.44 -15.95 -10.51
CA ALA A 155 9.10 -15.38 -11.67
C ALA A 155 8.36 -15.78 -12.95
N LEU A 156 8.11 -14.80 -13.81
CA LEU A 156 7.47 -14.95 -15.11
C LEU A 156 8.47 -14.58 -16.20
N ASP A 157 8.41 -15.26 -17.34
CA ASP A 157 9.10 -14.81 -18.54
C ASP A 157 8.48 -13.49 -19.03
N ALA A 158 9.29 -12.45 -19.20
CA ALA A 158 8.79 -11.10 -19.49
C ALA A 158 8.09 -10.99 -20.86
N LYS A 159 8.43 -11.85 -21.82
CA LYS A 159 7.82 -11.82 -23.15
C LYS A 159 6.46 -12.52 -23.19
N THR A 160 6.31 -13.61 -22.45
CA THR A 160 5.17 -14.52 -22.57
C THR A 160 4.25 -14.53 -21.36
N GLY A 161 4.70 -14.02 -20.21
CA GLY A 161 3.95 -14.09 -18.94
C GLY A 161 3.89 -15.48 -18.33
N LYS A 162 4.60 -16.47 -18.90
CA LYS A 162 4.61 -17.85 -18.39
C LYS A 162 5.48 -17.95 -17.13
N GLU A 163 5.01 -18.71 -16.16
CA GLU A 163 5.78 -19.03 -14.96
C GLU A 163 7.09 -19.74 -15.32
N VAL A 164 8.20 -19.23 -14.78
CA VAL A 164 9.54 -19.81 -14.84
C VAL A 164 9.81 -20.63 -13.58
N TRP A 165 9.52 -20.02 -12.42
CA TRP A 165 9.59 -20.69 -11.12
C TRP A 165 8.63 -20.03 -10.12
N SER A 166 8.28 -20.76 -9.07
CA SER A 166 7.44 -20.30 -7.97
C SER A 166 7.97 -20.85 -6.64
N GLN A 167 7.96 -20.02 -5.60
CA GLN A 167 8.37 -20.39 -4.25
C GLN A 167 7.31 -20.00 -3.22
N GLN A 168 6.86 -20.96 -2.43
CA GLN A 168 6.04 -20.69 -1.26
C GLN A 168 6.91 -20.11 -0.14
N THR A 169 6.87 -18.80 0.06
CA THR A 169 7.75 -18.11 1.01
C THR A 169 7.27 -18.23 2.45
N THR A 170 5.96 -18.42 2.64
CA THR A 170 5.27 -18.42 3.93
C THR A 170 4.60 -19.75 4.25
N ASP A 171 4.42 -20.03 5.54
CA ASP A 171 3.58 -21.12 6.03
C ASP A 171 2.09 -20.76 5.84
N ASN A 172 1.38 -21.52 4.98
CA ASN A 172 -0.02 -21.28 4.64
C ASN A 172 -1.01 -21.63 5.76
N SER A 173 -0.55 -22.28 6.84
CA SER A 173 -1.38 -22.45 8.05
C SER A 173 -1.47 -21.16 8.88
N LYS A 174 -0.63 -20.16 8.57
CA LYS A 174 -0.59 -18.86 9.23
C LYS A 174 -1.15 -17.77 8.31
N PRO A 175 -1.69 -16.67 8.87
CA PRO A 175 -2.31 -15.59 8.11
C PRO A 175 -1.26 -14.64 7.49
N TYR A 176 -0.25 -15.18 6.82
CA TYR A 176 0.68 -14.40 6.00
C TYR A 176 0.05 -14.04 4.66
N THR A 177 0.46 -12.89 4.13
CA THR A 177 0.16 -12.43 2.76
C THR A 177 1.36 -11.66 2.17
N ILE A 178 1.43 -11.49 0.85
CA ILE A 178 2.39 -10.56 0.21
C ILE A 178 1.62 -9.53 -0.62
N THR A 179 1.88 -8.25 -0.33
CA THR A 179 1.26 -7.11 -1.02
C THR A 179 2.30 -6.16 -1.63
N GLY A 180 3.50 -6.05 -1.03
CA GLY A 180 4.58 -5.20 -1.53
C GLY A 180 5.20 -5.69 -2.83
N ALA A 181 5.86 -4.78 -3.55
CA ALA A 181 6.62 -5.10 -4.75
C ALA A 181 8.03 -5.61 -4.36
N PRO A 182 8.51 -6.72 -4.96
CA PRO A 182 9.88 -7.18 -4.74
C PRO A 182 10.89 -6.16 -5.27
N ARG A 183 12.13 -6.21 -4.76
CA ARG A 183 13.31 -5.55 -5.36
C ARG A 183 14.30 -6.62 -5.80
N VAL A 184 15.07 -6.38 -6.86
CA VAL A 184 16.16 -7.28 -7.26
C VAL A 184 17.49 -6.58 -7.06
N VAL A 185 18.37 -7.16 -6.23
CA VAL A 185 19.69 -6.61 -5.89
C VAL A 185 20.74 -7.69 -6.14
N LYS A 186 21.74 -7.41 -6.98
CA LYS A 186 22.84 -8.36 -7.27
C LYS A 186 22.31 -9.77 -7.66
N GLY A 187 21.28 -9.82 -8.51
CA GLY A 187 20.64 -11.06 -8.94
C GLY A 187 19.81 -11.78 -7.87
N LYS A 188 19.50 -11.12 -6.75
CA LYS A 188 18.67 -11.67 -5.67
C LYS A 188 17.36 -10.91 -5.55
N VAL A 189 16.24 -11.61 -5.67
CA VAL A 189 14.89 -11.09 -5.49
C VAL A 189 14.60 -11.05 -3.99
N ILE A 190 14.44 -9.85 -3.45
CA ILE A 190 14.15 -9.60 -2.04
C ILE A 190 12.64 -9.37 -1.89
N ILE A 191 12.02 -10.11 -0.98
CA ILE A 191 10.60 -9.96 -0.66
C ILE A 191 10.33 -10.27 0.82
N GLY A 192 9.41 -9.54 1.42
CA GLY A 192 8.87 -9.83 2.75
C GLY A 192 7.41 -10.28 2.70
N ASN A 193 6.64 -9.97 3.73
CA ASN A 193 5.24 -10.37 3.89
C ASN A 193 4.51 -9.42 4.85
N GLY A 194 3.18 -9.50 4.89
CA GLY A 194 2.29 -8.88 5.87
C GLY A 194 1.56 -9.92 6.72
N GLY A 195 0.76 -9.46 7.68
CA GLY A 195 -0.05 -10.29 8.58
C GLY A 195 0.05 -9.93 10.07
N ALA A 196 0.71 -8.83 10.43
CA ALA A 196 0.92 -8.43 11.83
C ALA A 196 -0.40 -8.21 12.58
N GLU A 197 -1.45 -7.79 11.88
CA GLU A 197 -2.80 -7.58 12.45
C GLU A 197 -3.40 -8.88 12.98
N TYR A 198 -3.02 -10.03 12.41
CA TYR A 198 -3.54 -11.34 12.79
C TYR A 198 -2.65 -12.07 13.80
N GLY A 199 -1.35 -11.79 13.79
CA GLY A 199 -0.37 -12.45 14.66
C GLY A 199 0.58 -13.37 13.92
N VAL A 200 1.60 -12.79 13.29
CA VAL A 200 2.66 -13.52 12.58
C VAL A 200 4.04 -13.00 12.97
N ARG A 201 5.08 -13.81 12.69
CA ARG A 201 6.48 -13.43 12.92
C ARG A 201 7.07 -12.82 11.65
N GLY A 202 7.51 -11.58 11.71
CA GLY A 202 8.07 -10.88 10.57
C GLY A 202 9.39 -11.47 10.08
N TYR A 203 9.55 -11.51 8.76
CA TYR A 203 10.81 -11.81 8.08
C TYR A 203 10.76 -11.31 6.64
N PHE A 204 11.93 -11.27 6.02
CA PHE A 204 12.10 -11.13 4.58
C PHE A 204 13.21 -12.07 4.11
N SER A 205 13.22 -12.39 2.83
CA SER A 205 14.15 -13.36 2.24
C SER A 205 14.69 -12.86 0.91
N ALA A 206 15.88 -13.33 0.57
CA ALA A 206 16.48 -13.18 -0.74
C ALA A 206 16.44 -14.51 -1.49
N TYR A 207 15.99 -14.49 -2.74
CA TYR A 207 15.95 -15.66 -3.62
C TYR A 207 16.78 -15.37 -4.86
N ASP A 208 17.53 -16.36 -5.35
CA ASP A 208 18.22 -16.26 -6.62
C ASP A 208 17.22 -15.97 -7.76
N ALA A 209 17.47 -14.93 -8.56
CA ALA A 209 16.53 -14.46 -9.58
C ALA A 209 16.35 -15.46 -10.74
N GLU A 210 17.34 -16.31 -10.99
CA GLU A 210 17.31 -17.28 -12.09
C GLU A 210 16.57 -18.56 -11.69
N THR A 211 16.81 -19.05 -10.47
CA THR A 211 16.36 -20.39 -10.02
C THR A 211 15.28 -20.36 -8.95
N GLY A 212 15.07 -19.22 -8.28
CA GLY A 212 14.19 -19.12 -7.13
C GLY A 212 14.75 -19.75 -5.85
N LYS A 213 16.00 -20.23 -5.83
CA LYS A 213 16.58 -20.82 -4.61
C LYS A 213 16.76 -19.75 -3.53
N MET A 214 16.26 -20.00 -2.32
CA MET A 214 16.48 -19.08 -1.19
C MET A 214 17.98 -18.98 -0.87
N ALA A 215 18.52 -17.77 -0.93
CA ALA A 215 19.90 -17.46 -0.58
C ALA A 215 20.04 -17.26 0.94
N TRP A 216 19.19 -16.42 1.52
CA TRP A 216 19.16 -16.15 2.97
C TRP A 216 17.80 -15.62 3.40
N ARG A 217 17.55 -15.65 4.71
CA ARG A 217 16.36 -15.09 5.37
C ARG A 217 16.76 -14.33 6.63
N PHE A 218 16.15 -13.18 6.85
CA PHE A 218 16.30 -12.40 8.08
C PHE A 218 14.93 -12.29 8.77
N TYR A 219 14.78 -12.96 9.92
CA TYR A 219 13.67 -12.70 10.85
C TYR A 219 13.88 -11.37 11.57
N THR A 220 12.82 -10.57 11.67
CA THR A 220 12.87 -9.23 12.28
C THR A 220 12.60 -9.25 13.78
N VAL A 221 12.03 -10.32 14.33
CA VAL A 221 11.74 -10.47 15.76
C VAL A 221 12.14 -11.87 16.25
N PRO A 222 12.52 -12.02 17.54
CA PRO A 222 12.87 -13.32 18.11
C PRO A 222 11.71 -14.32 18.09
N GLY A 223 12.05 -15.61 17.99
CA GLY A 223 11.11 -16.73 18.07
C GLY A 223 10.99 -17.26 19.49
N ASP A 224 10.63 -18.55 19.63
CA ASP A 224 10.66 -19.25 20.91
C ASP A 224 12.09 -19.21 21.49
N PRO A 225 12.32 -18.61 22.68
CA PRO A 225 13.65 -18.48 23.26
C PRO A 225 14.29 -19.81 23.64
N ASN A 226 13.53 -20.92 23.63
CA ASN A 226 14.06 -22.27 23.85
C ASN A 226 14.61 -22.93 22.57
N GLN A 227 14.46 -22.29 21.42
CA GLN A 227 15.02 -22.74 20.14
C GLN A 227 16.29 -21.96 19.80
N PRO A 228 17.22 -22.55 19.02
CA PRO A 228 18.35 -21.81 18.49
C PRO A 228 17.90 -20.60 17.66
N TYR A 229 18.54 -19.46 17.87
CA TYR A 229 18.33 -18.29 17.04
C TYR A 229 18.82 -18.52 15.60
N GLU A 230 18.01 -18.15 14.60
CA GLU A 230 18.34 -18.35 13.19
C GLU A 230 19.54 -17.50 12.73
N HIS A 231 19.77 -16.37 13.41
CA HIS A 231 20.91 -15.48 13.22
C HIS A 231 21.20 -14.73 14.54
N PRO A 232 22.47 -14.36 14.82
CA PRO A 232 22.87 -13.85 16.13
C PRO A 232 22.24 -12.49 16.49
N GLU A 233 21.77 -11.72 15.52
CA GLU A 233 21.03 -10.47 15.77
C GLU A 233 19.78 -10.71 16.62
N LEU A 234 19.14 -11.88 16.49
CA LEU A 234 17.99 -12.23 17.33
C LEU A 234 18.34 -12.45 18.80
N ALA A 235 19.57 -12.87 19.11
CA ALA A 235 20.01 -13.01 20.49
C ALA A 235 20.07 -11.64 21.19
N GLU A 236 20.53 -10.61 20.47
CA GLU A 236 20.52 -9.24 20.95
C GLU A 236 19.09 -8.68 21.01
N ALA A 237 18.29 -8.91 19.96
CA ALA A 237 16.90 -8.51 19.92
C ALA A 237 16.10 -9.08 21.10
N ALA A 238 16.26 -10.38 21.42
CA ALA A 238 15.55 -11.07 22.50
C ALA A 238 15.72 -10.42 23.88
N LYS A 239 16.85 -9.75 24.15
CA LYS A 239 17.07 -9.01 25.41
C LYS A 239 16.04 -7.88 25.62
N THR A 240 15.50 -7.37 24.52
CA THR A 240 14.54 -6.26 24.51
C THR A 240 13.08 -6.70 24.60
N TRP A 241 12.80 -8.01 24.65
CA TRP A 241 11.46 -8.57 24.84
C TRP A 241 11.31 -9.13 26.26
N LYS A 242 10.08 -9.13 26.77
CA LYS A 242 9.71 -9.60 28.10
C LYS A 242 8.48 -10.52 28.03
N GLY A 243 8.35 -11.40 29.03
CA GLY A 243 7.29 -12.41 29.07
C GLY A 243 7.50 -13.54 28.06
N ASP A 244 6.51 -14.44 28.01
CA ASP A 244 6.57 -15.68 27.24
C ASP A 244 5.50 -15.82 26.14
N GLU A 245 4.78 -14.74 25.85
CA GLU A 245 3.63 -14.76 24.93
C GLU A 245 3.96 -14.27 23.51
N TYR A 246 4.99 -13.43 23.33
CA TYR A 246 5.25 -12.77 22.05
C TYR A 246 5.41 -13.75 20.88
N TRP A 247 6.13 -14.86 21.05
CA TRP A 247 6.36 -15.83 19.96
C TRP A 247 5.11 -16.68 19.67
N LYS A 248 4.24 -16.89 20.66
CA LYS A 248 2.94 -17.59 20.51
C LYS A 248 1.93 -16.71 19.76
N LEU A 249 2.04 -15.40 19.94
CA LEU A 249 1.23 -14.38 19.27
C LEU A 249 1.83 -13.91 17.94
N GLY A 250 3.09 -14.27 17.65
CA GLY A 250 3.81 -13.97 16.42
C GLY A 250 4.82 -12.84 16.56
N GLY A 251 4.59 -11.85 17.42
CA GLY A 251 5.51 -10.75 17.70
C GLY A 251 5.43 -9.60 16.70
N GLY A 252 5.10 -9.86 15.43
CA GLY A 252 4.94 -8.83 14.39
C GLY A 252 6.23 -8.53 13.64
N GLY A 253 6.44 -7.28 13.24
CA GLY A 253 7.66 -6.83 12.56
C GLY A 253 7.70 -7.20 11.08
N THR A 254 6.54 -7.42 10.45
CA THR A 254 6.39 -7.79 9.04
C THR A 254 7.00 -6.76 8.09
N VAL A 255 7.64 -7.21 7.02
CA VAL A 255 8.30 -6.35 6.00
C VAL A 255 7.43 -6.34 4.75
N TRP A 256 6.43 -5.46 4.71
CA TRP A 256 5.37 -5.52 3.71
C TRP A 256 5.49 -4.48 2.58
N ASP A 257 6.46 -3.56 2.61
CA ASP A 257 6.59 -2.50 1.59
C ASP A 257 8.02 -1.94 1.38
N GLY A 258 8.44 -0.94 2.16
CA GLY A 258 9.61 -0.09 1.92
C GLY A 258 10.96 -0.80 1.96
N MET A 259 11.71 -0.68 0.86
CA MET A 259 13.06 -1.21 0.67
C MET A 259 13.86 -0.23 -0.21
N ALA A 260 15.16 -0.08 0.02
CA ALA A 260 16.06 0.69 -0.84
C ALA A 260 17.45 0.04 -0.90
N TYR A 261 18.31 0.45 -1.82
CA TYR A 261 19.66 -0.11 -1.97
C TYR A 261 20.68 0.96 -2.34
N ASP A 262 21.85 0.95 -1.70
CA ASP A 262 23.01 1.75 -2.12
C ASP A 262 24.10 0.81 -2.68
N PRO A 263 24.34 0.80 -4.00
CA PRO A 263 25.39 -0.02 -4.61
C PRO A 263 26.81 0.43 -4.28
N GLU A 264 27.04 1.67 -3.84
CA GLU A 264 28.36 2.15 -3.44
C GLU A 264 28.74 1.67 -2.04
N LEU A 265 27.75 1.57 -1.14
CA LEU A 265 27.95 1.06 0.22
C LEU A 265 27.72 -0.45 0.33
N ASP A 266 27.15 -1.08 -0.71
CA ASP A 266 26.68 -2.46 -0.71
C ASP A 266 25.75 -2.74 0.48
N LEU A 267 24.78 -1.84 0.69
CA LEU A 267 23.81 -1.92 1.78
C LEU A 267 22.37 -1.93 1.24
N LEU A 268 21.63 -2.95 1.66
CA LEU A 268 20.18 -3.08 1.48
C LEU A 268 19.48 -2.50 2.71
N TYR A 269 18.56 -1.57 2.50
CA TYR A 269 17.77 -0.93 3.54
C TYR A 269 16.35 -1.49 3.57
N ILE A 270 15.86 -1.85 4.75
CA ILE A 270 14.57 -2.52 4.95
C ILE A 270 13.79 -1.83 6.08
N GLY A 271 12.52 -1.50 5.81
CA GLY A 271 11.59 -1.04 6.82
C GLY A 271 10.81 -2.18 7.47
N THR A 272 10.66 -2.17 8.80
CA THR A 272 9.93 -3.20 9.55
C THR A 272 8.61 -2.70 10.14
N GLY A 273 7.64 -3.62 10.27
CA GLY A 273 6.28 -3.32 10.70
C GLY A 273 6.08 -3.17 12.21
N ASN A 274 4.81 -3.03 12.56
CA ASN A 274 4.25 -2.97 13.90
C ASN A 274 4.32 -4.30 14.67
N GLY A 275 4.08 -4.25 15.97
CA GLY A 275 4.02 -5.43 16.83
C GLY A 275 2.74 -6.26 16.69
N SER A 276 2.82 -7.55 17.05
CA SER A 276 1.67 -8.46 17.15
C SER A 276 1.57 -9.13 18.53
N PRO A 277 0.51 -8.87 19.31
CA PRO A 277 -0.53 -7.86 19.11
C PRO A 277 0.04 -6.44 19.07
N TRP A 278 -0.75 -5.46 18.63
CA TRP A 278 -0.34 -4.05 18.65
C TRP A 278 0.00 -3.62 20.07
N ASN A 279 -0.85 -3.93 21.04
CA ASN A 279 -0.68 -3.54 22.43
C ASN A 279 0.53 -4.23 23.10
N ARG A 280 1.54 -3.43 23.49
CA ARG A 280 2.77 -3.92 24.12
C ARG A 280 2.51 -4.56 25.49
N GLU A 281 1.52 -4.10 26.25
CA GLU A 281 1.23 -4.66 27.57
C GLU A 281 0.79 -6.13 27.50
N LEU A 282 0.27 -6.56 26.34
CA LEU A 282 -0.05 -7.95 26.04
C LEU A 282 1.10 -8.67 25.35
N ARG A 283 1.72 -8.00 24.36
CA ARG A 283 2.77 -8.58 23.53
C ARG A 283 4.04 -8.87 24.33
N SER A 284 4.48 -7.92 25.16
CA SER A 284 5.71 -7.97 25.95
C SER A 284 5.47 -7.39 27.35
N PRO A 285 4.78 -8.13 28.23
CA PRO A 285 4.49 -7.67 29.59
C PRO A 285 5.79 -7.36 30.33
N GLY A 286 5.90 -6.17 30.92
CA GLY A 286 7.16 -5.66 31.49
C GLY A 286 7.95 -4.74 30.54
N GLY A 287 7.41 -4.46 29.37
CA GLY A 287 7.89 -3.42 28.46
C GLY A 287 9.00 -3.91 27.53
N GLY A 288 9.98 -3.04 27.30
CA GLY A 288 11.07 -3.26 26.35
C GLY A 288 10.88 -2.56 25.02
N ASP A 289 12.00 -2.38 24.32
CA ASP A 289 12.07 -1.76 22.99
C ASP A 289 11.50 -2.70 21.90
N ASN A 290 11.48 -4.02 22.13
CA ASN A 290 10.96 -5.04 21.22
C ASN A 290 11.58 -4.99 19.82
N LEU A 291 12.91 -5.08 19.75
CA LEU A 291 13.63 -5.09 18.48
C LEU A 291 13.28 -6.32 17.62
N TYR A 292 13.19 -6.21 16.30
CA TYR A 292 13.37 -5.02 15.47
C TYR A 292 12.01 -4.50 14.95
N LEU A 293 11.00 -4.37 15.81
CA LEU A 293 9.75 -3.70 15.45
C LEU A 293 10.00 -2.24 15.07
N SER A 294 9.19 -1.72 14.14
CA SER A 294 9.19 -0.31 13.71
C SER A 294 10.62 0.25 13.57
N SER A 295 11.40 -0.37 12.70
CA SER A 295 12.83 -0.11 12.55
C SER A 295 13.22 0.02 11.07
N ILE A 296 14.29 0.76 10.83
CA ILE A 296 15.04 0.74 9.59
C ILE A 296 16.26 -0.15 9.81
N LEU A 297 16.45 -1.15 8.96
CA LEU A 297 17.58 -2.07 8.99
C LEU A 297 18.47 -1.81 7.79
N ALA A 298 19.78 -1.80 7.97
CA ALA A 298 20.74 -1.88 6.87
C ALA A 298 21.45 -3.22 6.91
N LEU A 299 21.45 -3.95 5.79
CA LEU A 299 21.97 -5.30 5.69
C LEU A 299 22.97 -5.42 4.55
N ASN A 300 23.93 -6.31 4.71
CA ASN A 300 24.70 -6.81 3.58
C ASN A 300 23.77 -7.63 2.66
N PRO A 301 23.62 -7.27 1.37
CA PRO A 301 22.67 -7.91 0.46
C PRO A 301 23.06 -9.35 0.07
N ASP A 302 24.34 -9.71 0.18
CA ASP A 302 24.81 -11.06 -0.17
C ASP A 302 24.58 -12.07 0.93
N THR A 303 24.68 -11.65 2.20
CA THR A 303 24.60 -12.55 3.36
C THR A 303 23.35 -12.37 4.21
N GLY A 304 22.65 -11.23 4.09
CA GLY A 304 21.52 -10.88 4.95
C GLY A 304 21.93 -10.51 6.38
N ARG A 305 23.21 -10.22 6.64
CA ARG A 305 23.70 -9.83 7.97
C ARG A 305 23.51 -8.34 8.22
N LEU A 306 23.11 -7.99 9.44
CA LEU A 306 22.82 -6.61 9.82
C LEU A 306 24.12 -5.81 9.96
N ALA A 307 24.17 -4.65 9.30
CA ALA A 307 25.22 -3.66 9.48
C ALA A 307 24.87 -2.68 10.61
N TRP A 308 23.65 -2.13 10.57
CA TRP A 308 23.11 -1.24 11.60
C TRP A 308 21.58 -1.25 11.58
N HIS A 309 20.96 -0.75 12.65
CA HIS A 309 19.52 -0.46 12.67
C HIS A 309 19.26 0.88 13.37
N TYR A 310 18.12 1.50 13.02
CA TYR A 310 17.55 2.62 13.75
C TYR A 310 16.07 2.30 14.05
N GLN A 311 15.70 2.29 15.34
CA GLN A 311 14.33 2.02 15.74
C GLN A 311 13.51 3.31 15.77
N VAL A 312 12.55 3.40 14.85
CA VAL A 312 11.65 4.54 14.64
C VAL A 312 10.67 4.70 15.80
N THR A 313 10.08 3.60 16.27
CA THR A 313 9.11 3.59 17.39
C THR A 313 9.42 2.47 18.38
N PRO A 314 10.29 2.72 19.38
CA PRO A 314 10.61 1.75 20.43
C PRO A 314 9.38 1.29 21.22
N GLY A 315 9.22 -0.04 21.33
CA GLY A 315 8.09 -0.63 22.00
C GLY A 315 6.75 -0.22 21.39
N ASP A 316 6.67 -0.15 20.06
CA ASP A 316 5.46 0.19 19.29
C ASP A 316 4.19 -0.41 19.90
N SER A 317 3.20 0.45 20.12
CA SER A 317 1.91 0.06 20.68
C SER A 317 0.72 0.57 19.86
N TRP A 318 0.94 1.06 18.64
CA TRP A 318 -0.06 1.91 17.96
C TRP A 318 -0.26 1.56 16.50
N ASP A 319 0.21 0.38 16.07
CA ASP A 319 0.34 0.06 14.64
C ASP A 319 1.22 1.09 13.91
N PHE A 320 2.32 1.54 14.54
CA PHE A 320 3.26 2.44 13.91
C PHE A 320 4.37 1.66 13.21
N THR A 321 4.09 1.29 11.96
CA THR A 321 5.07 0.69 11.05
C THR A 321 6.17 1.68 10.67
N ALA A 322 7.34 1.13 10.33
CA ALA A 322 8.43 1.82 9.64
C ALA A 322 8.70 1.18 8.26
N THR A 323 7.65 0.66 7.63
CA THR A 323 7.66 0.04 6.29
C THR A 323 7.38 1.05 5.19
N GLN A 324 7.22 2.32 5.51
CA GLN A 324 7.01 3.39 4.56
C GLN A 324 8.22 3.52 3.62
N GLN A 325 8.03 4.28 2.54
CA GLN A 325 9.10 4.48 1.57
C GLN A 325 10.38 5.01 2.22
N ILE A 326 11.48 4.35 1.87
CA ILE A 326 12.84 4.71 2.23
C ILE A 326 13.47 5.36 1.00
N THR A 327 13.86 6.63 1.09
CA THR A 327 14.50 7.33 -0.02
C THR A 327 15.94 7.69 0.33
N LEU A 328 16.88 7.36 -0.55
CA LEU A 328 18.30 7.69 -0.37
C LEU A 328 18.63 8.97 -1.14
N ALA A 329 19.40 9.87 -0.53
CA ALA A 329 19.82 11.12 -1.16
C ALA A 329 21.19 11.57 -0.65
N THR A 330 21.76 12.56 -1.32
CA THR A 330 22.87 13.34 -0.75
C THR A 330 22.35 14.73 -0.47
N LEU A 331 22.45 15.19 0.78
CA LEU A 331 21.98 16.50 1.22
C LEU A 331 23.14 17.30 1.82
N GLU A 332 23.10 18.62 1.68
CA GLU A 332 24.02 19.52 2.38
C GLU A 332 23.50 19.76 3.81
N ILE A 333 24.15 19.14 4.80
CA ILE A 333 23.78 19.24 6.22
C ILE A 333 24.99 19.75 7.00
N GLY A 334 24.83 20.89 7.68
CA GLY A 334 25.94 21.53 8.41
C GLY A 334 27.08 21.97 7.49
N GLY A 335 26.77 22.35 6.24
CA GLY A 335 27.75 22.75 5.22
C GLY A 335 28.61 21.60 4.67
N LYS A 336 28.17 20.35 4.86
CA LYS A 336 28.84 19.15 4.32
C LYS A 336 27.85 18.27 3.56
N PRO A 337 28.28 17.65 2.45
CA PRO A 337 27.47 16.63 1.78
C PRO A 337 27.37 15.39 2.67
N ARG A 338 26.14 15.02 3.04
CA ARG A 338 25.82 13.81 3.80
C ARG A 338 25.07 12.83 2.94
N LYS A 339 25.52 11.58 2.96
CA LYS A 339 24.83 10.43 2.36
C LYS A 339 23.70 10.01 3.30
N VAL A 340 22.47 10.42 3.00
CA VAL A 340 21.33 10.22 3.89
C VAL A 340 20.34 9.18 3.37
N LEU A 341 19.57 8.66 4.32
CA LEU A 341 18.31 7.96 4.17
C LEU A 341 17.22 8.85 4.77
N MET A 342 16.09 8.98 4.06
CA MET A 342 14.93 9.74 4.48
C MET A 342 13.70 8.84 4.57
N GLN A 343 12.89 9.01 5.61
CA GLN A 343 11.63 8.29 5.75
C GLN A 343 10.61 9.12 6.54
N ALA A 344 9.34 9.08 6.09
CA ALA A 344 8.18 9.59 6.81
C ALA A 344 7.27 8.40 7.20
N PRO A 345 7.47 7.72 8.32
CA PRO A 345 6.67 6.57 8.72
C PRO A 345 5.33 6.99 9.36
N LYS A 346 4.51 6.00 9.76
CA LYS A 346 3.16 6.25 10.30
C LYS A 346 3.15 7.21 11.49
N ASN A 347 4.20 7.22 12.30
CA ASN A 347 4.26 7.92 13.58
C ASN A 347 4.31 9.46 13.48
N GLY A 348 4.46 10.02 12.27
CA GLY A 348 4.35 11.46 12.01
C GLY A 348 5.64 12.27 12.17
N PHE A 349 6.79 11.64 12.37
CA PHE A 349 8.11 12.28 12.31
C PHE A 349 8.79 12.04 10.96
N PHE A 350 9.53 13.02 10.45
CA PHE A 350 10.32 12.90 9.23
C PHE A 350 11.79 12.71 9.60
N TYR A 351 12.32 11.52 9.33
CA TYR A 351 13.66 11.13 9.74
C TYR A 351 14.67 11.39 8.62
N VAL A 352 15.81 11.97 8.98
CA VAL A 352 17.02 12.04 8.15
C VAL A 352 18.13 11.32 8.91
N ILE A 353 18.65 10.26 8.33
CA ILE A 353 19.61 9.34 8.96
C ILE A 353 20.83 9.22 8.04
N ASP A 354 22.04 9.19 8.60
CA ASP A 354 23.23 8.83 7.82
C ASP A 354 23.12 7.36 7.40
N ARG A 355 23.02 7.10 6.10
CA ARG A 355 22.73 5.75 5.61
C ARG A 355 23.92 4.81 5.67
N GLN A 356 25.11 5.32 5.97
CA GLN A 356 26.30 4.50 6.14
C GLN A 356 26.38 3.95 7.57
N THR A 357 25.98 4.74 8.58
CA THR A 357 26.20 4.41 10.00
C THR A 357 24.92 4.16 10.79
N GLY A 358 23.76 4.60 10.30
CA GLY A 358 22.50 4.60 11.06
C GLY A 358 22.38 5.77 12.05
N GLU A 359 23.31 6.73 12.02
CA GLU A 359 23.27 7.92 12.88
C GLU A 359 22.05 8.80 12.55
N LEU A 360 21.23 9.10 13.56
CA LEU A 360 20.15 10.06 13.41
C LEU A 360 20.72 11.48 13.24
N LEU A 361 20.38 12.14 12.13
CA LEU A 361 20.80 13.52 11.86
C LEU A 361 19.72 14.53 12.27
N SER A 362 18.46 14.21 12.00
CA SER A 362 17.31 15.01 12.45
C SER A 362 16.00 14.23 12.36
N ALA A 363 15.03 14.60 13.20
CA ALA A 363 13.68 14.07 13.15
C ALA A 363 12.66 15.08 13.68
N GLU A 364 11.80 15.61 12.81
CA GLU A 364 10.77 16.59 13.18
C GLU A 364 9.38 16.16 12.74
N LYS A 365 8.36 16.69 13.43
CA LYS A 365 6.95 16.39 13.10
C LYS A 365 6.60 16.98 11.73
N PHE A 366 6.12 16.18 10.80
CA PHE A 366 5.63 16.66 9.50
C PHE A 366 4.11 16.90 9.46
N GLY A 367 3.44 16.75 10.61
CA GLY A 367 2.01 16.97 10.79
C GLY A 367 1.59 16.90 12.24
N LYS A 368 0.31 16.64 12.49
CA LYS A 368 -0.23 16.52 13.84
C LYS A 368 0.28 15.24 14.52
N VAL A 369 1.03 15.40 15.61
CA VAL A 369 1.59 14.30 16.41
C VAL A 369 1.43 14.61 17.89
N THR A 370 0.71 13.74 18.60
CA THR A 370 0.40 13.89 20.03
C THR A 370 0.85 12.70 20.88
N TRP A 371 1.33 11.60 20.27
CA TRP A 371 1.86 10.46 21.02
C TRP A 371 3.26 10.71 21.61
N ALA A 372 4.03 11.60 20.98
CA ALA A 372 5.36 12.01 21.44
C ALA A 372 5.53 13.52 21.29
N GLU A 373 6.26 14.12 22.23
CA GLU A 373 6.58 15.54 22.24
C GLU A 373 7.59 15.89 21.14
N LYS A 374 8.64 15.08 21.01
CA LYS A 374 9.74 15.21 20.04
C LYS A 374 10.52 13.90 19.91
N ILE A 375 11.52 13.86 19.03
CA ILE A 375 12.63 12.91 19.11
C ILE A 375 13.79 13.58 19.83
N ASP A 376 14.31 12.96 20.88
CA ASP A 376 15.52 13.42 21.56
C ASP A 376 16.75 13.03 20.73
N LEU A 377 17.45 14.02 20.15
CA LEU A 377 18.60 13.77 19.27
C LEU A 377 19.83 13.19 19.99
N ALA A 378 19.95 13.34 21.31
CA ALA A 378 21.08 12.78 22.04
C ALA A 378 20.93 11.27 22.22
N THR A 379 19.69 10.80 22.38
CA THR A 379 19.37 9.38 22.55
C THR A 379 18.89 8.70 21.26
N GLY A 380 18.42 9.49 20.29
CA GLY A 380 17.70 9.01 19.11
C GLY A 380 16.30 8.46 19.40
N LYS A 381 15.76 8.66 20.61
CA LYS A 381 14.48 8.06 21.04
C LYS A 381 13.35 9.10 21.13
N PRO A 382 12.10 8.70 20.90
CA PRO A 382 10.94 9.57 21.14
C PRO A 382 10.78 9.89 22.63
N VAL A 383 10.39 11.13 22.92
CA VAL A 383 9.89 11.53 24.25
C VAL A 383 8.38 11.36 24.24
N GLU A 384 7.90 10.23 24.75
CA GLU A 384 6.47 9.91 24.78
C GLU A 384 5.67 10.87 25.66
N ALA A 385 4.50 11.29 25.19
CA ALA A 385 3.60 12.11 26.00
C ALA A 385 2.92 11.25 27.09
N PRO A 386 2.44 11.84 28.19
CA PRO A 386 1.82 11.07 29.28
C PRO A 386 0.59 10.27 28.82
N GLY A 387 0.48 9.02 29.29
CA GLY A 387 -0.71 8.17 29.07
C GLY A 387 -0.87 7.60 27.66
N VAL A 388 0.04 7.87 26.74
CA VAL A 388 -0.06 7.45 25.33
C VAL A 388 -0.01 5.93 25.14
N ARG A 389 0.51 5.19 26.13
CA ARG A 389 0.51 3.73 26.17
C ARG A 389 -0.78 3.12 26.70
N TYR A 390 -1.76 3.96 27.06
CA TYR A 390 -3.15 3.60 27.35
C TYR A 390 -3.31 2.44 28.35
N GLU A 391 -2.37 2.28 29.29
CA GLU A 391 -2.32 1.13 30.19
C GLU A 391 -3.55 1.05 31.10
N LYS A 392 -4.11 2.21 31.46
CA LYS A 392 -5.26 2.37 32.36
C LYS A 392 -6.51 2.88 31.65
N GLU A 393 -6.39 3.97 30.91
CA GLU A 393 -7.50 4.65 30.25
C GLU A 393 -7.33 4.60 28.72
N PRO A 394 -8.43 4.51 27.95
CA PRO A 394 -8.38 4.71 26.51
C PRO A 394 -7.80 6.07 26.14
N ILE A 395 -7.14 6.16 24.99
CA ILE A 395 -6.54 7.40 24.48
C ILE A 395 -7.02 7.71 23.07
N VAL A 396 -7.24 9.00 22.81
CA VAL A 396 -7.36 9.56 21.46
C VAL A 396 -6.09 10.35 21.16
N MET A 397 -5.39 10.01 20.09
CA MET A 397 -4.11 10.63 19.72
C MET A 397 -3.89 10.70 18.22
N TRP A 398 -2.82 11.38 17.80
CA TRP A 398 -2.35 11.38 16.43
C TRP A 398 -0.88 10.93 16.36
N PRO A 399 -0.49 10.20 15.31
CA PRO A 399 -1.37 9.65 14.25
C PRO A 399 -2.18 8.41 14.69
N SER A 400 -2.92 7.82 13.76
CA SER A 400 -3.73 6.61 13.95
C SER A 400 -3.05 5.37 13.33
N PRO A 401 -3.67 4.17 13.37
CA PRO A 401 -3.19 3.00 12.63
C PRO A 401 -3.04 3.23 11.12
N PHE A 402 -3.78 4.20 10.55
CA PHE A 402 -3.64 4.61 9.16
C PHE A 402 -2.36 5.44 8.89
N GLY A 403 -1.77 6.00 9.94
CA GLY A 403 -0.55 6.79 9.94
C GLY A 403 -0.71 8.23 9.43
N ALA A 404 0.25 9.08 9.78
CA ALA A 404 0.40 10.40 9.15
C ALA A 404 0.84 10.29 7.68
N HIS A 405 1.49 9.18 7.34
CA HIS A 405 1.84 8.75 6.00
C HIS A 405 1.79 7.21 5.93
N GLY A 406 1.03 6.71 4.95
CA GLY A 406 0.85 5.28 4.69
C GLY A 406 1.83 4.76 3.64
N TRP A 407 1.43 3.72 2.92
CA TRP A 407 2.22 3.12 1.83
C TRP A 407 2.26 3.97 0.54
N HIS A 408 1.32 4.92 0.40
CA HIS A 408 1.23 5.82 -0.75
C HIS A 408 2.57 6.53 -0.94
N SER A 409 3.24 6.32 -2.07
CA SER A 409 4.63 6.75 -2.22
C SER A 409 4.83 8.25 -2.07
N MET A 410 5.95 8.64 -1.44
CA MET A 410 6.51 9.98 -1.53
C MET A 410 7.51 10.08 -2.70
N SER A 411 7.92 11.29 -3.05
CA SER A 411 8.98 11.49 -4.06
C SER A 411 9.91 12.62 -3.62
N PHE A 412 11.19 12.51 -3.96
CA PHE A 412 12.19 13.54 -3.71
C PHE A 412 12.58 14.22 -5.02
N ASN A 413 12.63 15.55 -5.06
CA ASN A 413 13.16 16.27 -6.21
C ASN A 413 14.50 16.92 -5.85
N PRO A 414 15.63 16.47 -6.43
CA PRO A 414 16.95 17.01 -6.11
C PRO A 414 17.15 18.47 -6.56
N GLN A 415 16.32 18.99 -7.48
CA GLN A 415 16.41 20.39 -7.93
C GLN A 415 15.78 21.36 -6.93
N THR A 416 14.67 20.97 -6.31
CA THR A 416 14.01 21.78 -5.26
C THR A 416 14.56 21.47 -3.87
N GLY A 417 15.15 20.28 -3.70
CA GLY A 417 15.54 19.74 -2.41
C GLY A 417 14.36 19.30 -1.56
N LEU A 418 13.16 19.17 -2.12
CA LEU A 418 11.93 18.89 -1.38
C LEU A 418 11.48 17.43 -1.53
N VAL A 419 10.84 16.91 -0.49
CA VAL A 419 10.13 15.63 -0.47
C VAL A 419 8.63 15.89 -0.48
N TYR A 420 7.90 15.27 -1.41
CA TYR A 420 6.46 15.42 -1.56
C TYR A 420 5.75 14.23 -0.90
N ILE A 421 4.99 14.47 0.15
CA ILE A 421 4.43 13.46 1.05
C ILE A 421 2.90 13.48 0.95
N PRO A 422 2.24 12.34 0.67
CA PRO A 422 0.80 12.16 0.86
C PRO A 422 0.43 12.15 2.36
N TYR A 423 0.35 13.33 2.97
CA TYR A 423 0.00 13.50 4.38
C TYR A 423 -1.47 13.13 4.64
N GLN A 424 -1.72 12.55 5.81
CA GLN A 424 -3.02 12.18 6.31
C GLN A 424 -3.17 12.59 7.77
N GLU A 425 -4.32 13.12 8.14
CA GLU A 425 -4.64 13.47 9.53
C GLU A 425 -5.90 12.73 9.95
N ILE A 426 -5.74 11.69 10.78
CA ILE A 426 -6.81 10.81 11.23
C ILE A 426 -6.57 10.53 12.73
N PRO A 427 -7.56 10.67 13.61
CA PRO A 427 -7.40 10.35 15.03
C PRO A 427 -7.28 8.84 15.23
N GLY A 428 -6.34 8.42 16.06
CA GLY A 428 -6.20 7.06 16.55
C GLY A 428 -6.87 6.92 17.91
N VAL A 429 -7.66 5.86 18.09
CA VAL A 429 -8.29 5.51 19.36
C VAL A 429 -7.76 4.16 19.79
N TYR A 430 -7.24 4.07 21.01
CA TYR A 430 -6.65 2.86 21.55
C TYR A 430 -7.16 2.60 22.96
N ARG A 431 -7.43 1.33 23.26
CA ARG A 431 -7.81 0.85 24.59
C ARG A 431 -7.02 -0.41 24.92
N ASN A 432 -6.48 -0.50 26.13
CA ASN A 432 -5.88 -1.73 26.61
C ASN A 432 -6.96 -2.80 26.82
N GLU A 433 -6.98 -3.85 25.98
CA GLU A 433 -7.86 -5.00 26.19
C GLU A 433 -7.44 -5.83 27.41
N GLY A 434 -6.16 -5.78 27.80
CA GLY A 434 -5.66 -6.42 29.02
C GLY A 434 -6.10 -7.88 29.14
N LYS A 435 -6.67 -8.24 30.29
CA LYS A 435 -7.12 -9.60 30.58
C LYS A 435 -8.31 -10.06 29.72
N ASP A 436 -9.01 -9.13 29.08
CA ASP A 436 -10.15 -9.41 28.20
C ASP A 436 -9.72 -9.71 26.75
N PHE A 437 -8.42 -9.61 26.46
CA PHE A 437 -7.88 -9.98 25.15
C PHE A 437 -8.10 -11.48 24.89
N ILE A 438 -8.71 -11.77 23.76
CA ILE A 438 -8.92 -13.13 23.27
C ILE A 438 -8.33 -13.21 21.87
N LYS A 439 -7.42 -14.17 21.66
CA LYS A 439 -6.90 -14.48 20.34
C LYS A 439 -8.01 -15.09 19.49
N ARG A 440 -8.31 -14.46 18.36
CA ARG A 440 -9.36 -14.83 17.39
C ARG A 440 -8.74 -15.21 16.05
N LYS A 441 -9.52 -15.89 15.20
CA LYS A 441 -9.19 -16.07 13.77
C LYS A 441 -9.65 -14.87 12.96
N GLY A 442 -9.00 -13.74 13.21
CA GLY A 442 -9.28 -12.40 12.70
C GLY A 442 -8.21 -11.43 13.22
N PHE A 443 -8.52 -10.14 13.29
CA PHE A 443 -7.60 -9.17 13.88
C PHE A 443 -7.41 -9.43 15.38
N ASN A 444 -6.16 -9.31 15.82
CA ASN A 444 -5.68 -9.54 17.18
C ASN A 444 -4.84 -8.36 17.66
N THR A 445 -5.43 -7.16 17.66
CA THR A 445 -4.70 -5.92 17.97
C THR A 445 -4.43 -5.78 19.47
N GLY A 446 -5.34 -6.27 20.32
CA GLY A 446 -5.26 -6.09 21.78
C GLY A 446 -5.43 -4.63 22.21
N ALA A 447 -5.88 -3.78 21.29
CA ALA A 447 -5.88 -2.32 21.40
C ALA A 447 -7.28 -1.70 21.19
N GLY A 448 -8.34 -2.51 21.21
CA GLY A 448 -9.73 -2.01 21.09
C GLY A 448 -10.12 -1.54 19.69
N PHE A 449 -9.40 -1.95 18.64
CA PHE A 449 -9.69 -1.53 17.26
C PHE A 449 -11.11 -1.93 16.80
N SER A 450 -11.61 -3.07 17.28
CA SER A 450 -12.97 -3.54 17.02
C SER A 450 -14.07 -2.68 17.64
N ASP A 451 -13.72 -1.78 18.56
CA ASP A 451 -14.66 -0.92 19.26
C ASP A 451 -15.08 0.28 18.38
N ALA A 452 -14.34 0.56 17.31
CA ALA A 452 -14.64 1.65 16.39
C ALA A 452 -15.99 1.45 15.69
N THR A 453 -16.92 2.38 15.90
CA THR A 453 -18.25 2.37 15.28
C THR A 453 -18.39 3.42 14.18
N GLU A 454 -17.53 4.42 14.15
CA GLU A 454 -17.57 5.49 13.16
C GLU A 454 -16.19 6.09 12.92
N ILE A 455 -16.01 6.65 11.72
CA ILE A 455 -14.92 7.58 11.40
C ILE A 455 -15.60 8.78 10.73
N PRO A 456 -15.89 9.85 11.49
CA PRO A 456 -16.60 11.01 10.96
C PRO A 456 -15.76 11.74 9.90
N ARG A 457 -16.40 12.23 8.83
CA ARG A 457 -15.70 12.95 7.75
C ARG A 457 -15.01 14.21 8.31
N GLU A 458 -15.66 14.97 9.16
CA GLU A 458 -15.11 16.16 9.79
C GLU A 458 -13.87 15.90 10.66
N ALA A 459 -13.65 14.67 11.11
CA ALA A 459 -12.54 14.32 11.99
C ALA A 459 -11.22 14.02 11.24
N VAL A 460 -11.26 13.90 9.91
CA VAL A 460 -10.08 13.51 9.13
C VAL A 460 -9.80 14.44 7.96
N SER A 461 -8.56 14.54 7.52
CA SER A 461 -8.18 15.31 6.33
C SER A 461 -6.93 14.71 5.66
N GLY A 462 -6.59 15.18 4.47
CA GLY A 462 -5.34 14.85 3.80
C GLY A 462 -4.65 16.09 3.26
N ALA A 463 -3.40 15.94 2.83
CA ALA A 463 -2.71 16.98 2.07
C ALA A 463 -1.59 16.41 1.20
N LEU A 464 -1.22 17.15 0.17
CA LEU A 464 0.10 17.05 -0.43
C LEU A 464 1.03 18.01 0.31
N LEU A 465 2.01 17.44 1.01
CA LEU A 465 2.99 18.20 1.78
C LEU A 465 4.32 18.24 1.04
N ALA A 466 4.88 19.41 0.77
CA ALA A 466 6.26 19.53 0.35
C ALA A 466 7.15 19.85 1.56
N TRP A 467 7.95 18.87 1.96
CA TRP A 467 8.83 18.91 3.11
C TRP A 467 10.27 19.22 2.68
N ASP A 468 10.92 20.18 3.35
CA ASP A 468 12.35 20.42 3.22
C ASP A 468 13.09 19.56 4.27
N PRO A 469 13.80 18.50 3.87
CA PRO A 469 14.48 17.58 4.78
C PRO A 469 15.71 18.21 5.45
N VAL A 470 16.30 19.26 4.87
CA VAL A 470 17.46 19.96 5.45
C VAL A 470 16.98 20.93 6.53
N LYS A 471 15.92 21.70 6.23
CA LYS A 471 15.34 22.66 7.18
C LYS A 471 14.35 22.02 8.15
N GLN A 472 13.98 20.77 7.93
CA GLN A 472 12.98 20.02 8.69
C GLN A 472 11.68 20.81 8.86
N LYS A 473 11.15 21.33 7.74
CA LYS A 473 9.93 22.13 7.74
C LYS A 473 9.13 22.00 6.45
N GLU A 474 7.84 22.28 6.57
CA GLU A 474 6.95 22.45 5.42
C GLU A 474 7.41 23.65 4.57
N SER A 475 7.61 23.42 3.28
CA SER A 475 7.83 24.48 2.29
C SER A 475 6.51 24.98 1.72
N TRP A 476 5.57 24.07 1.44
CA TRP A 476 4.20 24.39 1.03
C TRP A 476 3.29 23.17 1.27
N ARG A 477 1.96 23.42 1.27
CA ARG A 477 0.92 22.40 1.43
C ARG A 477 -0.24 22.65 0.48
N VAL A 478 -0.79 21.57 -0.07
CA VAL A 478 -2.10 21.57 -0.74
C VAL A 478 -3.07 20.72 0.09
N PRO A 479 -4.09 21.32 0.74
CA PRO A 479 -5.05 20.57 1.53
C PRO A 479 -6.00 19.76 0.63
N TYR A 480 -6.41 18.60 1.11
CA TYR A 480 -7.45 17.78 0.50
C TYR A 480 -8.56 17.49 1.50
N ASP A 481 -9.79 17.54 0.98
CA ASP A 481 -10.99 17.22 1.74
C ASP A 481 -11.12 15.73 2.06
N HIS A 482 -10.21 14.87 1.63
CA HIS A 482 -10.18 13.45 1.98
C HIS A 482 -8.73 13.03 2.26
N TYR A 483 -8.57 12.06 3.17
CA TYR A 483 -7.33 11.33 3.36
C TYR A 483 -7.20 10.23 2.28
N TRP A 484 -6.18 9.38 2.37
CA TRP A 484 -5.98 8.23 1.48
C TRP A 484 -5.77 8.61 0.01
N ASN A 485 -5.12 9.76 -0.24
CA ASN A 485 -4.72 10.18 -1.58
C ASN A 485 -3.50 9.37 -2.04
N GLY A 486 -3.31 9.28 -3.35
CA GLY A 486 -2.29 8.45 -3.96
C GLY A 486 -0.87 8.97 -3.81
N GLY A 487 0.06 8.13 -4.21
CA GLY A 487 1.48 8.43 -4.19
C GLY A 487 1.89 9.55 -5.17
N THR A 488 3.09 10.07 -4.99
CA THR A 488 3.63 11.18 -5.79
C THR A 488 4.70 10.72 -6.78
N LEU A 489 4.85 11.51 -7.84
CA LEU A 489 5.93 11.44 -8.81
C LEU A 489 6.51 12.85 -8.98
N SER A 490 7.83 13.01 -8.95
CA SER A 490 8.50 14.29 -9.24
C SER A 490 9.29 14.24 -10.54
N THR A 491 9.38 15.37 -11.26
CA THR A 491 10.17 15.44 -12.51
C THR A 491 11.07 16.68 -12.58
N ALA A 492 12.09 16.62 -13.45
CA ALA A 492 12.98 17.75 -13.75
C ALA A 492 12.25 18.95 -14.40
N GLY A 493 11.03 18.73 -14.90
CA GLY A 493 10.16 19.78 -15.43
C GLY A 493 9.55 20.71 -14.37
N ASN A 494 10.04 20.72 -13.13
CA ASN A 494 9.43 21.40 -11.98
C ASN A 494 7.97 20.98 -11.73
N LEU A 495 7.70 19.67 -11.79
CA LEU A 495 6.38 19.11 -11.54
C LEU A 495 6.38 18.09 -10.41
N VAL A 496 5.25 18.03 -9.70
CA VAL A 496 4.84 16.90 -8.89
C VAL A 496 3.44 16.45 -9.31
N PHE A 497 3.29 15.16 -9.62
CA PHE A 497 2.03 14.53 -9.98
C PHE A 497 1.48 13.75 -8.80
N GLN A 498 0.15 13.76 -8.61
CA GLN A 498 -0.52 12.98 -7.59
C GLN A 498 -1.95 12.62 -8.01
N GLY A 499 -2.38 11.41 -7.68
CA GLY A 499 -3.78 11.03 -7.72
C GLY A 499 -4.49 11.31 -6.40
N THR A 500 -5.78 11.66 -6.43
CA THR A 500 -6.56 12.00 -5.23
C THR A 500 -7.68 11.00 -4.96
N ALA A 501 -8.09 10.90 -3.70
CA ALA A 501 -9.18 10.01 -3.28
C ALA A 501 -10.52 10.36 -3.94
N ASN A 502 -10.76 11.65 -4.22
CA ASN A 502 -11.96 12.12 -4.93
C ASN A 502 -11.88 11.95 -6.47
N GLY A 503 -10.90 11.20 -6.97
CA GLY A 503 -10.83 10.76 -8.36
C GLY A 503 -10.31 11.80 -9.35
N ASN A 504 -9.38 12.64 -8.91
CA ASN A 504 -8.63 13.51 -9.81
C ASN A 504 -7.18 13.03 -9.94
N PHE A 505 -6.61 13.20 -11.13
CA PHE A 505 -5.16 13.12 -11.34
C PHE A 505 -4.64 14.53 -11.61
N VAL A 506 -3.67 14.99 -10.81
CA VAL A 506 -3.31 16.41 -10.71
C VAL A 506 -1.81 16.60 -10.88
N ALA A 507 -1.43 17.69 -11.55
CA ALA A 507 -0.05 18.16 -11.62
C ALA A 507 0.09 19.51 -10.93
N TYR A 508 1.09 19.62 -10.05
CA TYR A 508 1.44 20.84 -9.34
C TYR A 508 2.86 21.28 -9.70
N SER A 509 3.14 22.58 -9.56
CA SER A 509 4.53 23.06 -9.60
C SER A 509 5.29 22.55 -8.38
N ALA A 510 6.47 21.96 -8.61
CA ALA A 510 7.23 21.29 -7.55
C ALA A 510 7.77 22.29 -6.50
N ASP A 511 8.03 23.52 -6.90
CA ASP A 511 8.55 24.61 -6.07
C ASP A 511 7.51 25.27 -5.14
N LYS A 512 6.25 25.36 -5.57
CA LYS A 512 5.23 26.21 -4.92
C LYS A 512 3.89 25.54 -4.67
N GLY A 513 3.68 24.31 -5.15
CA GLY A 513 2.41 23.61 -4.99
C GLY A 513 1.26 24.24 -5.79
N LYS A 514 1.57 25.05 -6.82
CA LYS A 514 0.54 25.64 -7.67
C LYS A 514 -0.07 24.54 -8.53
N LYS A 515 -1.39 24.33 -8.48
CA LYS A 515 -2.09 23.43 -9.40
C LYS A 515 -1.98 23.97 -10.84
N LEU A 516 -1.44 23.16 -11.74
CA LEU A 516 -1.22 23.52 -13.14
C LEU A 516 -2.15 22.77 -14.10
N TRP A 517 -2.53 21.55 -13.74
CA TRP A 517 -3.38 20.70 -14.57
C TRP A 517 -4.13 19.69 -13.68
N SER A 518 -5.30 19.24 -14.13
CA SER A 518 -6.12 18.25 -13.45
C SER A 518 -6.97 17.47 -14.45
N PHE A 519 -7.23 16.20 -14.15
CA PHE A 519 -8.06 15.30 -14.96
C PHE A 519 -8.97 14.46 -14.08
N GLY A 520 -10.25 14.33 -14.44
CA GLY A 520 -11.21 13.48 -13.73
C GLY A 520 -11.03 12.01 -14.11
N ALA A 521 -10.45 11.22 -13.21
CA ALA A 521 -10.07 9.81 -13.44
C ALA A 521 -11.24 8.82 -13.29
N GLN A 522 -12.44 9.29 -12.98
CA GLN A 522 -13.67 8.51 -12.74
C GLN A 522 -13.63 7.56 -11.52
N THR A 523 -12.48 7.39 -10.86
CA THR A 523 -12.32 6.64 -9.61
C THR A 523 -11.19 7.24 -8.77
N GLY A 524 -11.23 7.04 -7.45
CA GLY A 524 -10.13 7.44 -6.56
C GLY A 524 -8.82 6.76 -6.92
N ILE A 525 -7.71 7.48 -6.79
CA ILE A 525 -6.38 6.99 -7.12
C ILE A 525 -5.54 6.90 -5.84
N VAL A 526 -5.01 5.71 -5.57
CA VAL A 526 -4.11 5.44 -4.44
C VAL A 526 -2.68 5.08 -4.90
N ALA A 527 -2.51 4.51 -6.10
CA ALA A 527 -1.20 4.19 -6.64
C ALA A 527 -0.34 5.44 -6.92
N ALA A 528 0.98 5.24 -6.99
CA ALA A 528 1.92 6.26 -7.44
C ALA A 528 2.00 6.29 -8.98
N PRO A 529 2.07 7.48 -9.60
CA PRO A 529 2.32 7.62 -11.04
C PRO A 529 3.77 7.28 -11.41
N ILE A 530 3.99 7.00 -12.69
CA ILE A 530 5.32 6.94 -13.32
C ILE A 530 5.39 7.84 -14.56
N THR A 531 6.60 8.10 -15.03
CA THR A 531 6.83 8.70 -16.35
C THR A 531 7.91 7.94 -17.09
N TYR A 532 7.81 7.92 -18.42
CA TYR A 532 8.76 7.26 -19.32
C TYR A 532 8.81 7.98 -20.67
N SER A 533 9.81 7.64 -21.49
CA SER A 533 9.93 8.12 -22.87
C SER A 533 9.72 6.98 -23.86
N LEU A 534 8.95 7.24 -24.91
CA LEU A 534 8.71 6.30 -26.00
C LEU A 534 8.78 7.07 -27.32
N ASP A 535 9.70 6.67 -28.20
CA ASP A 535 9.98 7.35 -29.48
C ASP A 535 10.23 8.87 -29.36
N GLY A 536 10.86 9.29 -28.26
CA GLY A 536 11.16 10.70 -28.00
C GLY A 536 9.99 11.52 -27.45
N GLU A 537 8.84 10.90 -27.20
CA GLU A 537 7.71 11.52 -26.50
C GLU A 537 7.66 11.05 -25.04
N GLN A 538 7.44 11.98 -24.11
CA GLN A 538 7.26 11.70 -22.70
C GLN A 538 5.80 11.36 -22.40
N TYR A 539 5.61 10.30 -21.63
CA TYR A 539 4.32 9.82 -21.14
C TYR A 539 4.28 9.83 -19.61
N ILE A 540 3.09 10.00 -19.04
CA ILE A 540 2.79 9.82 -17.61
C ILE A 540 1.76 8.69 -17.50
N ALA A 541 1.99 7.69 -16.66
CA ALA A 541 1.05 6.59 -16.44
C ALA A 541 0.67 6.46 -14.96
N VAL A 542 -0.58 6.07 -14.69
CA VAL A 542 -1.06 5.83 -13.32
C VAL A 542 -2.13 4.73 -13.32
N MET A 543 -2.07 3.88 -12.30
CA MET A 543 -3.11 2.88 -12.02
C MET A 543 -4.22 3.55 -11.19
N ALA A 544 -5.39 3.73 -11.78
CA ALA A 544 -6.56 4.31 -11.12
C ALA A 544 -7.51 3.20 -10.65
N GLY A 545 -7.68 3.05 -9.34
CA GLY A 545 -8.56 2.03 -8.75
C GLY A 545 -8.65 2.18 -7.24
N TRP A 546 -9.77 2.73 -6.76
CA TRP A 546 -9.99 3.03 -5.35
C TRP A 546 -9.97 1.79 -4.46
N GLY A 547 -9.10 1.75 -3.45
CA GLY A 547 -9.04 0.61 -2.53
C GLY A 547 -7.98 0.76 -1.45
N GLY A 548 -7.51 -0.37 -0.94
CA GLY A 548 -6.71 -0.44 0.29
C GLY A 548 -7.57 -0.49 1.54
N VAL A 549 -6.96 -0.38 2.72
CA VAL A 549 -7.65 -0.58 4.01
C VAL A 549 -8.70 0.48 4.33
N ALA A 550 -8.50 1.74 3.95
CA ALA A 550 -9.44 2.82 4.28
C ALA A 550 -10.87 2.60 3.76
N PRO A 551 -11.11 2.31 2.47
CA PRO A 551 -12.47 2.02 2.00
C PRO A 551 -13.07 0.69 2.47
N LEU A 552 -12.27 -0.21 3.05
CA LEU A 552 -12.76 -1.42 3.71
C LEU A 552 -13.21 -1.16 5.15
N ILE A 553 -12.39 -0.45 5.92
CA ILE A 553 -12.76 0.03 7.26
C ILE A 553 -13.91 1.04 7.18
N GLY A 554 -14.07 1.71 6.04
CA GLY A 554 -15.29 2.43 5.72
C GLY A 554 -15.55 3.61 6.66
N GLY A 555 -16.80 3.75 7.08
CA GLY A 555 -17.28 4.94 7.77
C GLY A 555 -17.50 6.11 6.81
N ASP A 556 -18.15 7.17 7.31
CA ASP A 556 -18.48 8.36 6.53
C ASP A 556 -17.26 9.00 5.87
N ALA A 557 -16.11 8.97 6.56
CA ALA A 557 -14.87 9.52 6.05
C ALA A 557 -14.30 8.83 4.80
N ALA A 558 -14.59 7.54 4.60
CA ALA A 558 -14.06 6.75 3.48
C ALA A 558 -14.97 6.76 2.23
N VAL A 559 -16.16 7.37 2.32
CA VAL A 559 -17.05 7.56 1.18
C VAL A 559 -16.52 8.73 0.33
N ALA A 560 -15.65 8.43 -0.62
CA ALA A 560 -15.17 9.43 -1.57
C ALA A 560 -16.30 9.84 -2.55
N PRO A 561 -16.47 11.14 -2.85
CA PRO A 561 -17.36 11.61 -3.92
C PRO A 561 -16.87 11.06 -5.27
N GLY A 562 -17.66 10.20 -5.92
CA GLY A 562 -17.27 9.61 -7.20
C GLY A 562 -17.92 8.26 -7.51
N ALA A 563 -17.60 7.72 -8.68
CA ALA A 563 -18.19 6.50 -9.20
C ALA A 563 -17.47 5.23 -8.70
N GLY A 564 -17.43 4.98 -7.39
CA GLY A 564 -16.90 3.72 -6.84
C GLY A 564 -15.50 3.34 -7.36
N ASN A 565 -15.18 2.05 -7.37
CA ASN A 565 -13.97 1.54 -8.02
C ASN A 565 -14.24 1.27 -9.51
N LEU A 566 -13.57 2.03 -10.39
CA LEU A 566 -13.54 1.82 -11.83
C LEU A 566 -12.10 1.68 -12.29
N SER A 567 -11.59 0.46 -12.21
CA SER A 567 -10.17 0.17 -12.41
C SER A 567 -9.70 0.42 -13.85
N ARG A 568 -8.69 1.30 -14.00
CA ARG A 568 -8.07 1.64 -15.29
C ARG A 568 -6.57 1.87 -15.17
N LEU A 569 -5.84 1.55 -16.23
CA LEU A 569 -4.53 2.16 -16.49
C LEU A 569 -4.77 3.41 -17.34
N LEU A 570 -4.33 4.56 -16.83
CA LEU A 570 -4.46 5.86 -17.50
C LEU A 570 -3.08 6.35 -17.96
N VAL A 571 -2.95 6.73 -19.22
CA VAL A 571 -1.69 7.22 -19.79
C VAL A 571 -1.89 8.57 -20.49
N PHE A 572 -1.04 9.52 -20.16
CA PHE A 572 -1.11 10.92 -20.58
C PHE A 572 0.14 11.33 -21.34
N LYS A 573 0.00 12.29 -22.25
CA LYS A 573 1.11 12.98 -22.92
C LYS A 573 0.70 14.41 -23.28
N LEU A 574 1.64 15.22 -23.77
CA LEU A 574 1.29 16.53 -24.34
C LEU A 574 0.32 16.38 -25.51
N ASP A 575 -0.71 17.21 -25.52
CA ASP A 575 -1.72 17.29 -26.56
C ASP A 575 -2.52 15.99 -26.79
N GLY A 576 -2.54 15.06 -25.83
CA GLY A 576 -3.39 13.87 -25.86
C GLY A 576 -4.87 14.21 -26.04
N LYS A 577 -5.58 13.45 -26.88
CA LYS A 577 -6.98 13.73 -27.29
C LYS A 577 -7.97 12.61 -26.95
N ALA A 578 -7.54 11.54 -26.30
CA ALA A 578 -8.45 10.48 -25.89
C ALA A 578 -9.40 11.00 -24.80
N SER A 579 -10.56 10.36 -24.68
CA SER A 579 -11.52 10.61 -23.60
C SER A 579 -11.87 9.29 -22.92
N LEU A 580 -12.15 9.35 -21.62
CA LEU A 580 -12.70 8.19 -20.93
C LEU A 580 -14.12 7.90 -21.42
N PRO A 581 -14.54 6.62 -21.43
CA PRO A 581 -15.92 6.28 -21.72
C PRO A 581 -16.84 6.85 -20.63
N PRO A 582 -18.11 7.18 -20.96
CA PRO A 582 -19.10 7.57 -19.98
C PRO A 582 -19.15 6.58 -18.81
N LEU A 583 -19.42 7.09 -17.61
CA LEU A 583 -19.64 6.25 -16.45
C LEU A 583 -20.77 5.25 -16.75
N PRO A 584 -20.59 3.95 -16.43
CA PRO A 584 -21.68 3.00 -16.56
C PRO A 584 -22.85 3.46 -15.71
N GLU A 585 -24.07 3.33 -16.24
CA GLU A 585 -25.29 3.62 -15.48
C GLU A 585 -25.28 2.74 -14.23
N LYS A 586 -25.28 3.36 -13.04
CA LYS A 586 -25.34 2.59 -11.80
C LYS A 586 -26.71 1.92 -11.77
N ALA A 587 -26.75 0.60 -11.96
CA ALA A 587 -27.88 -0.21 -11.55
C ALA A 587 -28.00 -0.14 -10.02
N VAL A 588 -28.56 0.96 -9.52
CA VAL A 588 -28.97 1.04 -8.12
C VAL A 588 -30.16 0.10 -8.03
N VAL A 589 -29.92 -1.13 -7.58
CA VAL A 589 -31.01 -1.92 -7.01
C VAL A 589 -31.46 -1.13 -5.78
N ALA A 590 -32.42 -0.25 -5.98
CA ALA A 590 -33.04 0.46 -4.89
C ALA A 590 -33.68 -0.61 -4.03
N VAL A 591 -33.09 -0.85 -2.85
CA VAL A 591 -33.75 -1.64 -1.83
C VAL A 591 -34.90 -0.77 -1.34
N ASN A 592 -36.05 -0.89 -2.01
CA ASN A 592 -37.28 -0.21 -1.67
C ASN A 592 -37.92 -0.89 -0.45
N ARG A 593 -37.18 -0.96 0.65
CA ARG A 593 -37.72 -1.32 1.96
C ARG A 593 -37.77 -0.08 2.82
N THR A 594 -38.81 0.02 3.64
CA THR A 594 -38.83 0.94 4.77
C THR A 594 -38.31 0.16 5.98
N PRO A 595 -37.12 0.46 6.51
CA PRO A 595 -36.60 -0.22 7.69
C PRO A 595 -37.54 -0.02 8.89
N THR A 596 -37.78 -1.09 9.65
CA THR A 596 -38.59 -1.08 10.88
C THR A 596 -37.70 -1.18 12.11
N PRO A 597 -38.19 -0.79 13.31
CA PRO A 597 -37.51 -1.11 14.56
C PRO A 597 -37.18 -2.61 14.64
N VAL A 598 -36.00 -2.94 15.16
CA VAL A 598 -35.57 -4.33 15.35
C VAL A 598 -36.15 -4.84 16.66
N ASP A 599 -36.94 -5.91 16.58
CA ASP A 599 -37.45 -6.62 17.75
C ASP A 599 -36.39 -7.62 18.26
N ALA A 600 -35.47 -7.13 19.08
CA ALA A 600 -34.43 -7.93 19.73
C ALA A 600 -34.03 -7.31 21.08
N PRO A 601 -33.57 -8.13 22.06
CA PRO A 601 -33.04 -7.60 23.31
C PRO A 601 -31.87 -6.65 23.06
N ALA A 602 -31.82 -5.53 23.80
CA ALA A 602 -30.72 -4.56 23.70
C ALA A 602 -29.34 -5.20 23.94
N ALA A 603 -29.28 -6.20 24.83
CA ALA A 603 -28.07 -6.98 25.09
C ALA A 603 -27.60 -7.79 23.87
N ASP A 604 -28.54 -8.32 23.07
CA ASP A 604 -28.20 -9.07 21.85
C ASP A 604 -27.70 -8.14 20.74
N ILE A 605 -28.28 -6.94 20.62
CA ILE A 605 -27.78 -5.91 19.70
C ILE A 605 -26.36 -5.47 20.09
N ALA A 606 -26.11 -5.26 21.38
CA ALA A 606 -24.79 -4.89 21.89
C ALA A 606 -23.76 -6.01 21.69
N ALA A 607 -24.12 -7.28 21.94
CA ALA A 607 -23.27 -8.42 21.63
C ALA A 607 -23.00 -8.56 20.12
N GLY A 608 -24.03 -8.31 19.30
CA GLY A 608 -23.93 -8.28 17.84
C GLY A 608 -22.97 -7.20 17.33
N GLN A 609 -22.95 -6.03 17.96
CA GLN A 609 -21.99 -4.96 17.66
C GLN A 609 -20.55 -5.42 17.90
N GLN A 610 -20.28 -6.03 19.06
CA GLN A 610 -18.94 -6.52 19.41
C GLN A 610 -18.46 -7.61 18.44
N LEU A 611 -19.34 -8.57 18.12
CA LEU A 611 -19.05 -9.63 17.14
C LEU A 611 -18.85 -9.06 15.73
N TYR A 612 -19.67 -8.10 15.31
CA TYR A 612 -19.52 -7.41 14.03
C TYR A 612 -18.18 -6.66 13.95
N GLY A 613 -17.83 -5.92 15.01
CA GLY A 613 -16.56 -5.23 15.15
C GLY A 613 -15.37 -6.17 15.00
N ALA A 614 -15.43 -7.34 15.63
CA ALA A 614 -14.35 -8.33 15.62
C ALA A 614 -14.18 -9.09 14.30
N TYR A 615 -15.26 -9.37 13.56
CA TYR A 615 -15.22 -10.30 12.41
C TYR A 615 -15.63 -9.69 11.07
N CYS A 616 -16.38 -8.58 11.04
CA CYS A 616 -17.00 -8.06 9.83
C CYS A 616 -16.50 -6.66 9.44
N SER A 617 -16.21 -5.81 10.45
CA SER A 617 -15.88 -4.39 10.26
C SER A 617 -14.69 -4.14 9.33
N VAL A 618 -13.71 -5.04 9.33
CA VAL A 618 -12.48 -4.96 8.51
C VAL A 618 -12.72 -5.06 7.00
N CYS A 619 -13.93 -5.46 6.58
CA CYS A 619 -14.33 -5.52 5.16
C CYS A 619 -15.63 -4.76 4.86
N HIS A 620 -16.61 -4.83 5.76
CA HIS A 620 -17.94 -4.23 5.58
C HIS A 620 -18.09 -2.84 6.22
N GLY A 621 -17.00 -2.32 6.78
CA GLY A 621 -16.91 -1.01 7.39
C GLY A 621 -17.32 -0.98 8.86
N VAL A 622 -16.73 -0.07 9.63
CA VAL A 622 -17.11 0.23 11.01
C VAL A 622 -18.57 0.67 11.07
N GLY A 623 -19.29 0.31 12.14
CA GLY A 623 -20.69 0.70 12.26
C GLY A 623 -21.63 0.11 11.21
N ALA A 624 -21.21 -0.94 10.48
CA ALA A 624 -21.88 -1.44 9.28
C ALA A 624 -21.98 -0.41 8.12
N GLN A 625 -21.10 0.59 8.10
CA GLN A 625 -21.02 1.59 7.03
C GLN A 625 -19.85 1.29 6.08
N SER A 626 -20.14 0.56 5.00
CA SER A 626 -19.15 0.27 3.95
C SER A 626 -18.65 1.54 3.23
N GLY A 627 -17.36 1.57 2.87
CA GLY A 627 -16.76 2.58 2.01
C GLY A 627 -17.02 2.38 0.51
N GLY A 628 -17.85 1.39 0.13
CA GLY A 628 -18.35 1.19 -1.23
C GLY A 628 -17.55 0.21 -2.09
N LEU A 629 -16.46 -0.38 -1.58
CA LEU A 629 -15.69 -1.41 -2.28
C LEU A 629 -16.25 -2.82 -2.08
N ILE A 630 -16.83 -3.06 -0.90
CA ILE A 630 -17.50 -4.29 -0.48
C ILE A 630 -18.97 -3.94 -0.18
N PRO A 631 -19.94 -4.86 -0.33
CA PRO A 631 -21.35 -4.55 -0.08
C PRO A 631 -21.62 -3.93 1.31
N ASP A 632 -22.44 -2.89 1.33
CA ASP A 632 -23.02 -2.32 2.55
C ASP A 632 -24.09 -3.28 3.08
N LEU A 633 -23.84 -3.93 4.21
CA LEU A 633 -24.73 -4.97 4.74
C LEU A 633 -26.11 -4.42 5.13
N ARG A 634 -26.20 -3.12 5.45
CA ARG A 634 -27.48 -2.44 5.72
C ARG A 634 -28.38 -2.41 4.49
N LYS A 635 -27.79 -2.50 3.29
CA LYS A 635 -28.48 -2.50 1.99
C LYS A 635 -28.59 -3.91 1.37
N SER A 636 -28.41 -4.96 2.16
CA SER A 636 -28.67 -6.34 1.69
C SER A 636 -30.15 -6.48 1.33
N ASP A 637 -30.49 -7.16 0.23
CA ASP A 637 -31.89 -7.48 -0.11
C ASP A 637 -32.49 -8.57 0.80
N GLU A 638 -33.79 -8.83 0.69
CA GLU A 638 -34.49 -9.84 1.52
C GLU A 638 -33.95 -11.26 1.34
N SER A 639 -33.53 -11.62 0.12
CA SER A 639 -32.99 -12.97 -0.14
C SER A 639 -31.68 -13.17 0.62
N ARG A 640 -30.80 -12.16 0.62
CA ARG A 640 -29.55 -12.15 1.38
C ARG A 640 -29.77 -12.10 2.89
N ARG A 641 -30.78 -11.36 3.36
CA ARG A 641 -31.19 -11.35 4.78
C ARG A 641 -31.71 -12.72 5.23
N HIS A 642 -32.45 -13.43 4.37
CA HIS A 642 -32.95 -14.78 4.64
C HIS A 642 -31.82 -15.82 4.64
N LEU A 643 -30.87 -15.71 3.72
CA LEU A 643 -29.71 -16.61 3.61
C LEU A 643 -28.52 -16.21 4.49
N PHE A 644 -28.71 -15.31 5.46
CA PHE A 644 -27.59 -14.69 6.19
C PHE A 644 -26.71 -15.73 6.92
N GLN A 645 -27.33 -16.75 7.53
CA GLN A 645 -26.57 -17.83 8.19
C GLN A 645 -25.79 -18.68 7.18
N GLN A 646 -26.39 -19.04 6.05
CA GLN A 646 -25.71 -19.82 5.00
C GLN A 646 -24.56 -19.02 4.37
N ILE A 647 -24.70 -17.69 4.25
CA ILE A 647 -23.64 -16.81 3.77
C ILE A 647 -22.48 -16.79 4.76
N VAL A 648 -22.75 -16.54 6.04
CA VAL A 648 -21.71 -16.32 7.06
C VAL A 648 -21.09 -17.63 7.55
N LEU A 649 -21.87 -18.70 7.73
CA LEU A 649 -21.41 -19.97 8.28
C LEU A 649 -21.10 -21.00 7.19
N ASP A 650 -22.01 -21.22 6.25
CA ASP A 650 -21.81 -22.27 5.23
C ASP A 650 -20.95 -21.81 4.05
N GLY A 651 -20.75 -20.49 3.91
CA GLY A 651 -19.86 -19.91 2.91
C GLY A 651 -20.40 -19.97 1.50
N VAL A 652 -21.71 -19.78 1.30
CA VAL A 652 -22.32 -19.82 -0.05
C VAL A 652 -21.78 -18.74 -1.00
N LEU A 653 -21.17 -17.67 -0.47
CA LEU A 653 -20.49 -16.62 -1.24
C LEU A 653 -18.95 -16.72 -1.20
N ARG A 654 -18.39 -17.85 -0.73
CA ARG A 654 -16.94 -18.07 -0.64
C ARG A 654 -16.19 -17.85 -1.96
N PRO A 655 -16.69 -18.33 -3.13
CA PRO A 655 -16.02 -18.08 -4.42
C PRO A 655 -15.91 -16.59 -4.78
N LEU A 656 -16.73 -15.72 -4.19
CA LEU A 656 -16.70 -14.27 -4.38
C LEU A 656 -15.79 -13.55 -3.36
N GLY A 657 -15.18 -14.30 -2.44
CA GLY A 657 -14.29 -13.77 -1.41
C GLY A 657 -14.94 -13.48 -0.06
N MET A 658 -16.20 -13.86 0.15
CA MET A 658 -16.84 -13.81 1.48
C MET A 658 -16.53 -15.11 2.24
N PRO A 659 -15.63 -15.10 3.23
CA PRO A 659 -15.21 -16.31 3.92
C PRO A 659 -16.34 -16.90 4.77
N SER A 660 -16.24 -18.20 5.05
CA SER A 660 -17.01 -18.84 6.11
C SER A 660 -16.39 -18.52 7.47
N PHE A 661 -17.25 -18.30 8.47
CA PHE A 661 -16.92 -18.07 9.87
C PHE A 661 -17.41 -19.19 10.79
N LYS A 662 -17.80 -20.35 10.24
CA LYS A 662 -18.25 -21.52 11.03
C LYS A 662 -17.18 -22.05 11.99
N ASP A 663 -15.93 -21.64 11.81
CA ASP A 663 -14.81 -21.98 12.66
C ASP A 663 -14.55 -20.98 13.80
N SER A 664 -15.38 -19.95 13.92
CA SER A 664 -15.27 -18.84 14.89
C SER A 664 -16.61 -18.37 15.48
N LEU A 665 -17.73 -18.61 14.79
CA LEU A 665 -19.06 -18.10 15.15
C LEU A 665 -20.09 -19.23 15.17
N GLU A 666 -21.00 -19.18 16.14
CA GLU A 666 -22.17 -20.06 16.22
C GLU A 666 -23.41 -19.42 15.57
N PRO A 667 -24.46 -20.19 15.21
CA PRO A 667 -25.70 -19.63 14.64
C PRO A 667 -26.32 -18.50 15.46
N ALA A 668 -26.27 -18.58 16.79
CA ALA A 668 -26.77 -17.54 17.68
C ALA A 668 -25.96 -16.24 17.59
N ASP A 669 -24.64 -16.32 17.38
CA ASP A 669 -23.77 -15.15 17.20
C ASP A 669 -24.10 -14.44 15.89
N VAL A 670 -24.32 -15.21 14.83
CA VAL A 670 -24.68 -14.70 13.51
C VAL A 670 -26.04 -13.98 13.53
N GLU A 671 -27.01 -14.47 14.29
CA GLU A 671 -28.29 -13.79 14.44
C GLU A 671 -28.14 -12.45 15.20
N LYS A 672 -27.30 -12.41 16.24
CA LYS A 672 -26.97 -11.15 16.95
C LYS A 672 -26.31 -10.13 16.02
N ILE A 673 -25.35 -10.57 15.19
CA ILE A 673 -24.73 -9.70 14.17
C ILE A 673 -25.80 -9.16 13.21
N LYS A 674 -26.72 -10.01 12.75
CA LYS A 674 -27.81 -9.60 11.87
C LYS A 674 -28.73 -8.57 12.52
N HIS A 675 -29.11 -8.77 13.78
CA HIS A 675 -29.89 -7.80 14.57
C HIS A 675 -29.17 -6.46 14.67
N TYR A 676 -27.87 -6.47 14.96
CA TYR A 676 -27.05 -5.26 14.97
C TYR A 676 -27.09 -4.54 13.61
N ILE A 677 -26.86 -5.23 12.50
CA ILE A 677 -26.88 -4.62 11.15
C ILE A 677 -28.27 -4.02 10.84
N MET A 678 -29.36 -4.71 11.18
CA MET A 678 -30.73 -4.19 11.02
C MET A 678 -30.95 -2.93 11.88
N SER A 679 -30.38 -2.89 13.08
CA SER A 679 -30.50 -1.72 13.97
C SER A 679 -29.78 -0.50 13.38
N GLN A 680 -28.62 -0.71 12.74
CA GLN A 680 -27.88 0.35 12.05
C GLN A 680 -28.61 0.83 10.78
N GLU A 681 -29.25 -0.07 10.05
CA GLU A 681 -30.11 0.30 8.91
C GLU A 681 -31.28 1.20 9.37
N TYR A 682 -31.97 0.83 10.45
CA TYR A 682 -33.07 1.61 10.99
C TYR A 682 -32.61 2.98 11.54
N ALA A 683 -31.49 3.02 12.26
CA ALA A 683 -30.91 4.27 12.76
C ALA A 683 -30.53 5.23 11.62
N ALA A 684 -29.94 4.71 10.53
CA ALA A 684 -29.61 5.50 9.34
C ALA A 684 -30.87 6.04 8.65
N TYR A 685 -31.95 5.25 8.58
CA TYR A 685 -33.24 5.68 8.05
C TYR A 685 -33.83 6.84 8.86
N LEU A 686 -33.86 6.74 10.19
CA LEU A 686 -34.35 7.82 11.05
C LEU A 686 -33.53 9.11 10.90
N LYS A 687 -32.20 8.99 10.81
CA LYS A 687 -31.31 10.15 10.60
C LYS A 687 -31.60 10.85 9.27
N ALA A 688 -31.88 10.09 8.21
CA ALA A 688 -32.22 10.64 6.89
C ALA A 688 -33.59 11.36 6.83
N GLN A 689 -34.49 11.09 7.79
CA GLN A 689 -35.79 11.76 7.89
C GLN A 689 -35.75 13.07 8.68
N GLN A 690 -34.68 13.34 9.44
CA GLN A 690 -34.57 14.59 10.18
C GLN A 690 -34.37 15.77 9.21
N PRO A 691 -35.08 16.90 9.38
CA PRO A 691 -34.87 18.07 8.55
C PRO A 691 -33.44 18.55 8.71
N VAL A 692 -32.73 18.73 7.60
CA VAL A 692 -31.39 19.32 7.60
C VAL A 692 -31.52 20.73 8.16
N ALA A 693 -31.05 20.95 9.39
CA ALA A 693 -30.99 22.29 9.96
C ALA A 693 -30.22 23.18 8.96
N ALA A 694 -30.83 24.28 8.53
CA ALA A 694 -30.20 25.23 7.62
C ALA A 694 -28.85 25.62 8.23
N LYS A 695 -27.75 25.23 7.57
CA LYS A 695 -26.43 25.75 7.93
C LYS A 695 -26.53 27.26 7.82
N ALA A 696 -26.44 27.95 8.95
CA ALA A 696 -26.26 29.39 8.96
C ALA A 696 -24.99 29.68 8.15
N THR A 697 -25.16 30.29 6.99
CA THR A 697 -24.06 30.78 6.17
C THR A 697 -23.29 31.82 6.99
N PRO A 698 -21.95 31.77 7.06
CA PRO A 698 -21.16 32.83 7.69
C PRO A 698 -21.32 34.18 6.99
#